data_AF-A0A954YGL3-F1
#
_entry.id   AF-A0A954YGL3-F1
#
_cell.length_a   1.000
_cell.length_b   1.000
_cell.length_c   1.000
_cell.angle_alpha   90.00
_cell.angle_beta   90.00
_cell.angle_gamma   90.00
#
_symmetry.space_group_name_H-M   'P 1'
#
loop_
_entity.id
_entity.type
_entity.pdbx_description
1 polymer ?
#
loop_
_entity_poly.entity_id
_entity_poly.type
_entity_poly.pdbx_seq_one_letter_code
_entity_poly.pdbx_strand_id
1 'polypeptide(L)'
;TQIQALISGAVADTNAAFGRSGISTSIILVHTAEVSYAETGDADIDGPRLVDPNDGYLDDVHALRDEYGADCVSLWVDQLNSGGIGYFPHPSLTGVGASGFSMLRLSNATTLTLAHELGHNLFCAHDRSDAPDAPWADYSYGYVETGGNWQTIMAVTGATYIPYFANPNVSWPGPVPPPPGPTGVAEGSPNPSDIARTINETSYYVANFRPRRILGLPSVLHVDSTAMPGGDGASWATAMSDLGDAVCAAAGSNGAVTQIWVRAGTYTPDRESGDRALSFHLVDGVEILGGFAGGETAADQRDPQLNTTILSGEIGAAGLTDNSYHVVDGAARAASAVLDGFTIRDGYADADPNDGGAGVRVFGVGAPTIRDCRIVDNAGNRGGGVYCAFGASPRFENCRIQLNSALLTTWPAGGGGAHCYVNAHPTFSACEFSANTAELGAGVAMLFGCAPEFADCEFLQNDGGVDGSGGGLYAYGDCDATLTRCVFQNNNAHYGMGIALFFDCDPTVTDCDFVDHNRPTDAEGGGMYVYSTCSPVIEGCLFADNHTLSGGGIVCLFGGAPRLAGCVFRGNVADGDSGAASFYSETQPLVVSCLFSGNSAPFGGAISTWFDTTARITNCSLVSNVATNSGAGIYGYEADPLIENSILWGNHVGVAVDEAAQVSGFNTTPIVNASTVQGWSGALGGVANSGADPVLRDADGVDNIAGTPDDDARLSVGSPAIDTGDDALVPVGAVVDLLGRPRTLGAHVDRGAFEFGVSVGDLDQDGRFGAAELGALAVCMGGPDRSPVAAPPYSLAECLAAFDLDSDGDIDARDVAGLQRLP
;
A
#
# COMPACT_ATOMS: atom_id res chain seq x y z
N THR A 1 45.73 30.62 -8.78
CA THR A 1 46.22 31.88 -8.16
C THR A 1 46.80 31.58 -6.79
N GLN A 2 47.47 32.54 -6.14
CA GLN A 2 48.04 32.35 -4.78
C GLN A 2 46.97 31.97 -3.76
N ILE A 3 45.77 32.55 -3.85
CA ILE A 3 44.64 32.24 -2.97
C ILE A 3 44.10 30.81 -3.16
N GLN A 4 44.02 30.30 -4.39
CA GLN A 4 43.60 28.91 -4.64
C GLN A 4 44.57 27.88 -4.02
N ALA A 5 45.87 28.17 -4.01
CA ALA A 5 46.85 27.32 -3.35
C ALA A 5 46.69 27.33 -1.82
N LEU A 6 46.35 28.49 -1.24
CA LEU A 6 46.04 28.62 0.18
C LEU A 6 44.77 27.85 0.57
N ILE A 7 43.70 27.97 -0.22
CA ILE A 7 42.45 27.22 -0.03
C ILE A 7 42.74 25.71 -0.09
N SER A 8 43.45 25.25 -1.13
CA SER A 8 43.81 23.83 -1.27
C SER A 8 44.66 23.32 -0.11
N GLY A 9 45.59 24.15 0.38
CA GLY A 9 46.41 23.85 1.56
C GLY A 9 45.57 23.73 2.83
N ALA A 10 44.65 24.66 3.07
CA ALA A 10 43.75 24.61 4.23
C ALA A 10 42.85 23.38 4.21
N VAL A 11 42.33 22.98 3.04
CA VAL A 11 41.55 21.74 2.88
C VAL A 11 42.39 20.50 3.23
N ALA A 12 43.63 20.45 2.75
CA ALA A 12 44.56 19.36 3.07
C ALA A 12 44.90 19.31 4.58
N ASP A 13 45.11 20.47 5.20
CA ASP A 13 45.40 20.59 6.62
C ASP A 13 44.20 20.15 7.49
N THR A 14 42.97 20.48 7.09
CA THR A 14 41.74 20.00 7.75
C THR A 14 41.63 18.47 7.66
N ASN A 15 41.80 17.88 6.48
CA ASN A 15 41.77 16.42 6.32
C ASN A 15 42.90 15.73 7.11
N ALA A 16 44.08 16.34 7.21
CA ALA A 16 45.15 15.85 8.05
C ALA A 16 44.80 15.91 9.55
N ALA A 17 44.10 16.96 9.99
CA ALA A 17 43.59 17.04 11.36
C ALA A 17 42.53 15.99 11.66
N PHE A 18 41.59 15.74 10.74
CA PHE A 18 40.62 14.64 10.84
C PHE A 18 41.30 13.28 11.00
N GLY A 19 42.25 12.96 10.12
CA GLY A 19 42.99 11.70 10.19
C GLY A 19 43.78 11.53 11.50
N ARG A 20 44.39 12.62 12.02
CA ARG A 20 45.10 12.59 13.32
C ARG A 20 44.15 12.32 14.50
N SER A 21 42.90 12.77 14.40
CA SER A 21 41.88 12.66 15.46
C SER A 21 40.99 11.43 15.36
N GLY A 22 41.23 10.51 14.42
CA GLY A 22 40.41 9.30 14.25
C GLY A 22 39.01 9.60 13.70
N ILE A 23 38.85 10.69 12.95
CA ILE A 23 37.63 11.02 12.21
C ILE A 23 37.69 10.32 10.85
N SER A 24 36.62 9.62 10.47
CA SER A 24 36.52 8.89 9.19
C SER A 24 36.06 9.79 8.04
N THR A 25 35.49 10.95 8.34
CA THR A 25 35.05 11.97 7.38
C THR A 25 36.23 12.64 6.67
N SER A 26 36.03 13.02 5.40
CA SER A 26 36.95 13.87 4.64
C SER A 26 36.19 14.97 3.91
N ILE A 27 36.78 16.15 3.80
CA ILE A 27 36.24 17.24 2.98
C ILE A 27 36.89 17.26 1.59
N ILE A 28 36.09 17.58 0.58
CA ILE A 28 36.51 17.65 -0.83
C ILE A 28 36.21 19.05 -1.35
N LEU A 29 37.21 19.70 -1.96
CA LEU A 29 37.01 20.98 -2.63
C LEU A 29 36.33 20.76 -3.99
N VAL A 30 35.05 21.12 -4.10
CA VAL A 30 34.26 20.92 -5.33
C VAL A 30 34.34 22.10 -6.30
N HIS A 31 34.52 23.32 -5.80
CA HIS A 31 34.63 24.53 -6.61
C HIS A 31 35.34 25.66 -5.87
N THR A 32 35.91 26.61 -6.62
CA THR A 32 36.36 27.92 -6.11
C THR A 32 36.01 29.00 -7.11
N ALA A 33 35.36 30.07 -6.66
CA ALA A 33 35.05 31.24 -7.47
C ALA A 33 35.47 32.52 -6.73
N GLU A 34 35.86 33.54 -7.50
CA GLU A 34 35.93 34.91 -7.00
C GLU A 34 34.55 35.54 -7.19
N VAL A 35 33.98 36.08 -6.12
CA VAL A 35 32.66 36.71 -6.14
C VAL A 35 32.79 38.22 -5.99
N SER A 36 31.94 38.98 -6.68
CA SER A 36 31.96 40.44 -6.63
C SER A 36 31.33 40.93 -5.31
N TYR A 37 32.12 40.91 -4.24
CA TYR A 37 31.71 41.41 -2.93
C TYR A 37 32.82 42.28 -2.34
N ALA A 38 32.44 43.39 -1.72
CA ALA A 38 33.36 44.23 -0.96
C ALA A 38 33.04 44.03 0.52
N GLU A 39 33.94 43.36 1.23
CA GLU A 39 33.79 43.08 2.65
C GLU A 39 33.71 44.37 3.48
N THR A 40 32.89 44.36 4.52
CA THR A 40 32.82 45.46 5.48
C THR A 40 33.92 45.35 6.54
N GLY A 41 34.46 44.14 6.71
CA GLY A 41 35.39 43.80 7.79
C GLY A 41 34.69 43.43 9.10
N ASP A 42 33.37 43.26 9.08
CA ASP A 42 32.55 42.95 10.25
C ASP A 42 31.72 41.69 10.00
N ALA A 43 32.01 40.61 10.75
CA ALA A 43 31.33 39.32 10.63
C ALA A 43 29.82 39.41 10.95
N ASP A 44 29.39 40.36 11.79
CA ASP A 44 27.98 40.55 12.12
C ASP A 44 27.18 41.19 10.96
N ILE A 45 27.87 41.70 9.93
CA ILE A 45 27.27 42.28 8.73
C ILE A 45 27.51 41.36 7.52
N ASP A 46 28.76 40.96 7.29
CA ASP A 46 29.15 40.17 6.12
C ASP A 46 28.60 38.73 6.21
N GLY A 47 28.41 38.24 7.42
CA GLY A 47 27.86 36.94 7.74
C GLY A 47 26.42 36.70 7.31
N PRO A 48 25.46 37.49 7.84
CA PRO A 48 24.06 37.43 7.41
C PRO A 48 23.90 37.57 5.88
N ARG A 49 24.71 38.41 5.24
CA ARG A 49 24.74 38.57 3.77
C ARG A 49 25.19 37.33 3.00
N LEU A 50 26.03 36.49 3.60
CA LEU A 50 26.45 35.24 2.98
C LEU A 50 25.37 34.15 3.10
N VAL A 51 24.52 34.22 4.13
CA VAL A 51 23.57 33.16 4.48
C VAL A 51 22.17 33.42 3.92
N ASP A 52 21.74 34.67 3.82
CA ASP A 52 20.43 35.04 3.27
C ASP A 52 20.48 35.10 1.73
N PRO A 53 19.76 34.22 1.00
CA PRO A 53 19.81 34.19 -0.45
C PRO A 53 19.05 35.33 -1.16
N ASN A 54 18.41 36.25 -0.43
CA ASN A 54 17.54 37.27 -1.00
C ASN A 54 17.75 38.68 -0.41
N ASP A 55 18.95 38.98 0.09
CA ASP A 55 19.23 40.28 0.71
C ASP A 55 19.89 41.31 -0.23
N GLY A 56 20.23 40.87 -1.46
CA GLY A 56 20.84 41.69 -2.50
C GLY A 56 22.37 41.70 -2.46
N TYR A 57 22.99 40.92 -1.58
CA TYR A 57 24.44 40.73 -1.46
C TYR A 57 24.77 39.25 -1.51
N LEU A 58 25.82 38.88 -2.25
CA LEU A 58 26.29 37.48 -2.36
C LEU A 58 25.22 36.44 -2.79
N ASP A 59 24.02 36.86 -3.22
CA ASP A 59 22.93 35.98 -3.68
C ASP A 59 23.42 34.92 -4.72
N ASP A 60 24.32 35.30 -5.62
CA ASP A 60 24.90 34.42 -6.65
C ASP A 60 25.71 33.24 -6.06
N VAL A 61 26.18 33.34 -4.81
CA VAL A 61 26.87 32.24 -4.10
C VAL A 61 25.94 31.05 -3.91
N HIS A 62 24.65 31.29 -3.68
CA HIS A 62 23.67 30.20 -3.52
C HIS A 62 23.46 29.48 -4.85
N ALA A 63 23.42 30.20 -5.97
CA ALA A 63 23.36 29.61 -7.29
C ALA A 63 24.62 28.76 -7.58
N LEU A 64 25.81 29.23 -7.21
CA LEU A 64 27.05 28.44 -7.33
C LEU A 64 27.05 27.22 -6.40
N ARG A 65 26.58 27.37 -5.15
CA ARG A 65 26.45 26.27 -4.19
C ARG A 65 25.57 25.15 -4.75
N ASP A 66 24.44 25.53 -5.35
CA ASP A 66 23.51 24.60 -5.99
C ASP A 66 24.09 24.01 -7.29
N GLU A 67 24.77 24.82 -8.11
CA GLU A 67 25.38 24.38 -9.37
C GLU A 67 26.44 23.29 -9.18
N TYR A 68 27.28 23.45 -8.15
CA TYR A 68 28.41 22.55 -7.86
C TYR A 68 28.13 21.55 -6.74
N GLY A 69 26.91 21.56 -6.17
CA GLY A 69 26.50 20.62 -5.12
C GLY A 69 27.36 20.71 -3.86
N ALA A 70 27.68 21.93 -3.41
CA ALA A 70 28.55 22.13 -2.25
C ALA A 70 27.77 22.02 -0.92
N ASP A 71 28.12 21.04 -0.10
CA ASP A 71 27.56 20.85 1.24
C ASP A 71 27.89 22.02 2.17
N CYS A 72 29.16 22.44 2.15
CA CYS A 72 29.66 23.59 2.89
C CYS A 72 30.24 24.63 1.93
N VAL A 73 29.98 25.90 2.20
CA VAL A 73 30.54 27.06 1.50
C VAL A 73 31.36 27.88 2.46
N SER A 74 32.53 28.34 2.02
CA SER A 74 33.42 29.18 2.82
C SER A 74 33.80 30.44 2.05
N LEU A 75 33.49 31.63 2.59
CA LEU A 75 33.85 32.92 2.02
C LEU A 75 35.17 33.43 2.61
N TRP A 76 36.12 33.80 1.74
CA TRP A 76 37.47 34.21 2.14
C TRP A 76 37.66 35.69 1.84
N VAL A 77 37.92 36.49 2.89
CA VAL A 77 37.99 37.97 2.83
C VAL A 77 39.32 38.49 3.34
N ASP A 78 39.77 39.68 2.91
CA ASP A 78 41.03 40.25 3.38
C ASP A 78 40.90 40.81 4.80
N GLN A 79 39.76 41.40 5.14
CA GLN A 79 39.46 41.96 6.45
C GLN A 79 38.24 41.29 7.06
N LEU A 80 38.35 40.92 8.34
CA LEU A 80 37.25 40.43 9.17
C LEU A 80 37.57 40.84 10.61
N ASN A 81 36.61 41.06 11.49
CA ASN A 81 36.85 41.37 12.90
C ASN A 81 37.17 40.11 13.74
N SER A 82 36.95 38.91 13.21
CA SER A 82 37.35 37.60 13.76
C SER A 82 38.39 36.88 12.87
N GLY A 83 38.92 35.74 13.32
CA GLY A 83 39.75 34.86 12.49
C GLY A 83 38.93 34.10 11.44
N GLY A 84 37.73 33.70 11.82
CA GLY A 84 36.68 33.11 11.00
C GLY A 84 35.36 33.13 11.76
N ILE A 85 34.29 32.67 11.11
CA ILE A 85 32.99 32.40 11.72
C ILE A 85 32.30 31.25 10.96
N GLY A 86 31.82 30.25 11.69
CA GLY A 86 31.03 29.14 11.17
C GLY A 86 29.59 29.22 11.66
N TYR A 87 28.63 28.95 10.79
CA TYR A 87 27.21 29.03 11.15
C TYR A 87 26.70 27.68 11.64
N PHE A 88 26.32 27.64 12.91
CA PHE A 88 25.87 26.43 13.58
C PHE A 88 24.53 25.93 13.00
N PRO A 89 24.37 24.64 12.63
CA PRO A 89 23.09 24.07 12.23
C PRO A 89 22.12 23.99 13.41
N HIS A 90 20.84 24.28 13.20
CA HIS A 90 19.83 24.20 14.27
C HIS A 90 19.60 22.72 14.70
N PRO A 91 19.49 22.41 16.02
CA PRO A 91 19.40 21.03 16.51
C PRO A 91 18.12 20.28 16.10
N SER A 92 17.11 20.94 15.53
CA SER A 92 15.85 20.30 15.11
C SER A 92 15.90 19.59 13.75
N LEU A 93 17.05 19.55 13.06
CA LEU A 93 17.26 18.99 11.72
C LEU A 93 16.36 19.57 10.59
N THR A 94 15.36 20.37 10.91
CA THR A 94 14.50 21.10 9.97
C THR A 94 15.24 22.32 9.41
N GLY A 95 15.43 22.37 8.08
CA GLY A 95 16.09 23.49 7.40
C GLY A 95 17.63 23.50 7.45
N VAL A 96 18.28 22.46 8.00
CA VAL A 96 19.76 22.39 8.15
C VAL A 96 20.54 22.56 6.86
N GLY A 97 19.96 22.21 5.70
CA GLY A 97 20.58 22.43 4.38
C GLY A 97 20.88 23.91 4.06
N ALA A 98 20.35 24.86 4.84
CA ALA A 98 20.66 26.28 4.73
C ALA A 98 21.90 26.71 5.55
N SER A 99 22.38 25.90 6.51
CA SER A 99 23.36 26.33 7.53
C SER A 99 24.84 26.13 7.17
N GLY A 100 25.16 25.38 6.11
CA GLY A 100 26.54 25.04 5.73
C GLY A 100 27.38 26.20 5.18
N PHE A 101 27.53 27.30 5.93
CA PHE A 101 28.31 28.46 5.54
C PHE A 101 29.38 28.78 6.59
N SER A 102 30.52 29.29 6.14
CA SER A 102 31.55 29.84 7.00
C SER A 102 32.26 31.01 6.33
N MET A 103 32.95 31.82 7.11
CA MET A 103 33.82 32.88 6.63
C MET A 103 35.20 32.79 7.25
N LEU A 104 36.22 33.20 6.51
CA LEU A 104 37.61 33.20 6.95
C LEU A 104 38.34 34.48 6.55
N ARG A 105 39.17 34.97 7.46
CA ARG A 105 40.16 35.99 7.13
C ARG A 105 41.34 35.36 6.39
N LEU A 106 41.72 35.89 5.23
CA LEU A 106 42.75 35.31 4.37
C LEU A 106 44.12 35.17 5.08
N SER A 107 44.46 36.06 6.02
CA SER A 107 45.69 35.96 6.82
C SER A 107 45.74 34.71 7.73
N ASN A 108 44.61 34.04 7.94
CA ASN A 108 44.46 32.87 8.80
C ASN A 108 44.35 31.56 7.99
N ALA A 109 44.59 31.61 6.68
CA ALA A 109 44.53 30.45 5.79
C ALA A 109 45.35 29.24 6.27
N THR A 110 46.46 29.47 6.98
CA THR A 110 47.39 28.42 7.43
C THR A 110 47.28 28.12 8.93
N THR A 111 46.25 28.60 9.63
CA THR A 111 46.11 28.46 11.10
C THR A 111 45.07 27.44 11.53
N LEU A 112 44.70 26.48 10.67
CA LEU A 112 43.60 25.52 10.89
C LEU A 112 42.23 26.16 11.15
N THR A 113 42.08 27.46 10.87
CA THR A 113 40.82 28.17 11.03
C THR A 113 39.71 27.55 10.17
N LEU A 114 40.03 27.04 8.96
CA LEU A 114 39.04 26.34 8.15
C LEU A 114 38.52 25.08 8.84
N ALA A 115 39.41 24.31 9.48
CA ALA A 115 39.02 23.13 10.24
C ALA A 115 38.11 23.51 11.41
N HIS A 116 38.42 24.60 12.12
CA HIS A 116 37.61 25.12 13.21
C HIS A 116 36.21 25.52 12.74
N GLU A 117 36.10 26.37 11.71
CA GLU A 117 34.79 26.84 11.25
C GLU A 117 33.94 25.71 10.64
N LEU A 118 34.57 24.75 9.96
CA LEU A 118 33.87 23.55 9.49
C LEU A 118 33.41 22.66 10.64
N GLY A 119 34.09 22.69 11.79
CA GLY A 119 33.63 22.05 13.01
C GLY A 119 32.24 22.53 13.41
N HIS A 120 31.96 23.84 13.35
CA HIS A 120 30.62 24.37 13.62
C HIS A 120 29.58 23.86 12.63
N ASN A 121 29.90 23.83 11.34
CA ASN A 121 29.00 23.26 10.31
C ASN A 121 28.75 21.76 10.55
N LEU A 122 29.69 21.07 11.20
CA LEU A 122 29.61 19.67 11.65
C LEU A 122 29.12 19.55 13.10
N PHE A 123 28.34 20.54 13.56
CA PHE A 123 27.63 20.54 14.85
C PHE A 123 28.53 20.54 16.10
N CYS A 124 29.80 20.94 15.95
CA CYS A 124 30.73 21.03 17.07
C CYS A 124 30.63 22.40 17.74
N ALA A 125 30.68 22.40 19.08
CA ALA A 125 30.74 23.61 19.87
C ALA A 125 32.16 23.90 20.36
N HIS A 126 32.38 25.12 20.86
CA HIS A 126 33.61 25.47 21.54
C HIS A 126 33.85 24.60 22.79
N ASP A 127 34.96 24.82 23.50
CA ASP A 127 35.05 24.31 24.87
C ASP A 127 33.96 24.93 25.75
N ARG A 128 33.61 24.24 26.83
CA ARG A 128 32.47 24.60 27.70
C ARG A 128 32.52 26.01 28.28
N SER A 129 33.69 26.64 28.36
CA SER A 129 33.80 27.99 28.91
C SER A 129 33.36 29.08 27.93
N ASP A 130 33.26 28.75 26.64
CA ASP A 130 32.96 29.69 25.55
C ASP A 130 31.90 29.17 24.57
N ALA A 131 31.34 27.97 24.79
CA ALA A 131 30.32 27.39 23.93
C ALA A 131 28.96 28.10 24.08
N PRO A 132 28.30 28.49 22.98
CA PRO A 132 26.91 28.96 23.02
C PRO A 132 25.95 27.81 23.44
N ASP A 133 24.75 28.17 23.91
CA ASP A 133 23.77 27.22 24.43
C ASP A 133 23.36 26.14 23.39
N ALA A 134 23.30 24.87 23.83
CA ALA A 134 22.81 23.66 23.15
C ALA A 134 23.66 23.07 21.99
N PRO A 135 24.78 22.37 22.27
CA PRO A 135 25.49 21.56 21.27
C PRO A 135 24.68 20.31 20.84
N TRP A 136 25.15 19.59 19.81
CA TRP A 136 24.53 18.34 19.33
C TRP A 136 24.34 17.28 20.42
N ALA A 137 25.39 17.05 21.20
CA ALA A 137 25.37 16.13 22.33
C ALA A 137 26.25 16.68 23.47
N ASP A 138 26.10 16.11 24.66
CA ASP A 138 26.89 16.49 25.84
C ASP A 138 28.40 16.34 25.63
N TYR A 139 28.85 15.52 24.68
CA TYR A 139 30.27 15.35 24.36
C TYR A 139 30.77 16.25 23.20
N SER A 140 29.92 17.06 22.58
CA SER A 140 30.24 17.82 21.35
C SER A 140 30.99 19.15 21.60
N TYR A 141 31.81 19.21 22.64
CA TYR A 141 32.58 20.40 23.02
C TYR A 141 34.08 20.22 22.72
N GLY A 142 34.77 21.33 22.43
CA GLY A 142 36.23 21.39 22.41
C GLY A 142 36.87 20.98 23.74
N TYR A 143 38.09 20.46 23.67
CA TYR A 143 38.86 20.02 24.84
C TYR A 143 40.06 20.94 25.12
N VAL A 144 40.20 21.30 26.40
CA VAL A 144 41.38 21.95 26.97
C VAL A 144 42.01 20.99 27.97
N GLU A 145 43.31 20.75 27.85
CA GLU A 145 44.03 19.88 28.79
C GLU A 145 43.92 20.41 30.22
N THR A 146 43.81 19.51 31.21
CA THR A 146 43.51 19.82 32.61
C THR A 146 44.44 20.87 33.24
N GLY A 147 45.71 20.91 32.85
CA GLY A 147 46.69 21.92 33.27
C GLY A 147 46.66 23.24 32.48
N GLY A 148 45.78 23.38 31.49
CA GLY A 148 45.65 24.55 30.63
C GLY A 148 46.82 24.73 29.66
N ASN A 149 47.61 23.68 29.41
CA ASN A 149 48.85 23.82 28.65
C ASN A 149 48.64 23.82 27.13
N TRP A 150 47.66 23.04 26.66
CA TRP A 150 47.31 22.93 25.25
C TRP A 150 45.80 22.69 25.08
N GLN A 151 45.31 22.95 23.87
CA GLN A 151 43.90 22.85 23.52
C GLN A 151 43.70 22.28 22.12
N THR A 152 42.59 21.57 21.93
CA THR A 152 42.16 21.00 20.64
C THR A 152 41.51 22.05 19.74
N ILE A 153 41.27 21.69 18.47
CA ILE A 153 40.87 22.62 17.41
C ILE A 153 39.64 23.46 17.76
N MET A 154 38.63 22.88 18.41
CA MET A 154 37.40 23.59 18.77
C MET A 154 37.49 24.39 20.08
N ALA A 155 38.58 24.28 20.84
CA ALA A 155 38.72 25.02 22.10
C ALA A 155 39.39 26.39 21.90
N VAL A 156 39.01 27.38 22.72
CA VAL A 156 39.35 28.80 22.55
C VAL A 156 39.73 29.50 23.87
N THR A 157 40.74 28.94 24.58
CA THR A 157 41.17 29.44 25.90
C THR A 157 42.56 30.12 25.91
N GLY A 158 43.20 30.24 24.74
CA GLY A 158 44.53 30.83 24.60
C GLY A 158 45.70 29.89 24.95
N ALA A 159 45.42 28.61 25.24
CA ALA A 159 46.43 27.58 25.43
C ALA A 159 47.11 27.20 24.11
N THR A 160 48.19 26.40 24.18
CA THR A 160 48.91 25.95 22.97
C THR A 160 47.98 25.16 22.04
N TYR A 161 47.74 25.68 20.84
CA TYR A 161 46.85 25.06 19.87
C TYR A 161 47.48 23.83 19.22
N ILE A 162 46.83 22.65 19.34
CA ILE A 162 47.30 21.41 18.72
C ILE A 162 46.41 21.01 17.53
N PRO A 163 46.96 20.37 16.48
CA PRO A 163 46.22 20.08 15.25
C PRO A 163 45.37 18.80 15.37
N TYR A 164 44.58 18.72 16.44
CA TYR A 164 43.71 17.61 16.80
C TYR A 164 42.34 18.15 17.21
N PHE A 165 41.27 17.56 16.69
CA PHE A 165 39.95 17.56 17.31
C PHE A 165 39.93 16.61 18.52
N ALA A 166 39.04 16.90 19.48
CA ALA A 166 38.93 16.10 20.69
C ALA A 166 38.48 14.67 20.41
N ASN A 167 39.24 13.69 20.88
CA ASN A 167 38.88 12.27 20.87
C ASN A 167 39.51 11.60 22.10
N PRO A 168 38.71 11.01 23.01
CA PRO A 168 39.21 10.38 24.23
C PRO A 168 40.12 9.16 23.96
N ASN A 169 40.02 8.54 22.79
CA ASN A 169 40.83 7.39 22.38
C ASN A 169 42.12 7.79 21.66
N VAL A 170 42.31 9.08 21.36
CA VAL A 170 43.53 9.60 20.71
C VAL A 170 44.30 10.45 21.71
N SER A 171 45.61 10.20 21.82
CA SER A 171 46.51 11.00 22.65
C SER A 171 47.47 11.81 21.80
N TRP A 172 47.69 13.06 22.18
CA TRP A 172 48.68 13.92 21.56
C TRP A 172 50.08 13.55 22.09
N PRO A 173 51.04 13.19 21.22
CA PRO A 173 52.37 12.71 21.63
C PRO A 173 53.37 13.83 21.99
N GLY A 174 52.89 15.06 22.20
CA GLY A 174 53.69 16.30 22.26
C GLY A 174 54.93 16.31 23.18
N PRO A 175 55.83 17.28 22.98
CA PRO A 175 57.10 17.37 23.72
C PRO A 175 56.90 17.79 25.17
N VAL A 176 57.55 17.14 26.13
CA VAL A 176 57.50 17.54 27.55
C VAL A 176 58.51 18.67 27.82
N PRO A 177 58.12 19.90 28.25
CA PRO A 177 56.76 20.45 28.41
C PRO A 177 56.23 21.22 27.15
N PRO A 178 54.90 21.24 26.91
CA PRO A 178 53.83 20.73 27.79
C PRO A 178 53.54 19.22 27.66
N PRO A 179 53.03 18.55 28.71
CA PRO A 179 52.95 17.09 28.75
C PRO A 179 52.01 16.50 27.67
N PRO A 180 52.33 15.30 27.14
CA PRO A 180 51.41 14.55 26.28
C PRO A 180 50.19 14.09 27.07
N GLY A 181 49.07 13.85 26.39
CA GLY A 181 47.84 13.42 27.05
C GLY A 181 46.70 13.09 26.08
N PRO A 182 45.60 12.52 26.59
CA PRO A 182 44.41 12.24 25.81
C PRO A 182 43.80 13.55 25.29
N THR A 183 43.37 13.57 24.04
CA THR A 183 42.84 14.78 23.39
C THR A 183 41.37 15.03 23.70
N GLY A 184 40.71 14.17 24.49
CA GLY A 184 39.31 14.31 24.85
C GLY A 184 38.95 13.56 26.14
N VAL A 185 37.67 13.60 26.50
CA VAL A 185 37.12 12.97 27.71
C VAL A 185 35.95 12.06 27.30
N ALA A 186 35.99 10.80 27.74
CA ALA A 186 35.01 9.80 27.33
C ALA A 186 33.59 10.11 27.86
N GLU A 187 32.59 9.74 27.07
CA GLU A 187 31.18 9.81 27.49
C GLU A 187 30.94 9.03 28.80
N GLY A 188 30.08 9.56 29.67
CA GLY A 188 29.85 9.04 31.02
C GLY A 188 30.86 9.52 32.08
N SER A 189 31.95 10.19 31.68
CA SER A 189 32.81 10.94 32.60
C SER A 189 32.28 12.37 32.79
N PRO A 190 32.59 13.06 33.91
CA PRO A 190 32.24 14.48 34.06
C PRO A 190 32.86 15.33 32.94
N ASN A 191 32.04 16.16 32.29
CA ASN A 191 32.43 17.03 31.16
C ASN A 191 33.03 16.28 29.97
N PRO A 192 32.27 15.36 29.33
CA PRO A 192 32.78 14.62 28.19
C PRO A 192 33.09 15.55 27.00
N SER A 193 34.08 15.17 26.20
CA SER A 193 34.56 15.91 25.04
C SER A 193 35.09 14.92 23.99
N ASP A 194 34.28 14.70 22.96
CA ASP A 194 34.51 13.78 21.85
C ASP A 194 33.94 14.38 20.55
N ILE A 195 34.69 15.34 20.00
CA ILE A 195 34.36 15.97 18.72
C ILE A 195 34.47 14.97 17.57
N ALA A 196 35.41 14.01 17.65
CA ALA A 196 35.57 13.01 16.61
C ALA A 196 34.30 12.19 16.41
N ARG A 197 33.66 11.76 17.51
CA ARG A 197 32.36 11.11 17.47
C ARG A 197 31.28 12.01 16.87
N THR A 198 31.19 13.26 17.33
CA THR A 198 30.21 14.23 16.81
C THR A 198 30.31 14.35 15.29
N ILE A 199 31.52 14.58 14.75
CA ILE A 199 31.74 14.73 13.30
C ILE A 199 31.39 13.46 12.54
N ASN A 200 31.75 12.28 13.06
CA ASN A 200 31.43 11.02 12.39
C ASN A 200 29.91 10.79 12.33
N GLU A 201 29.18 11.06 13.42
CA GLU A 201 27.71 10.93 13.48
C GLU A 201 26.99 11.97 12.61
N THR A 202 27.48 13.20 12.55
CA THR A 202 26.77 14.29 11.85
C THR A 202 27.17 14.45 10.38
N SER A 203 28.29 13.86 9.97
CA SER A 203 28.80 13.94 8.59
C SER A 203 27.77 13.50 7.55
N TYR A 204 26.96 12.48 7.85
CA TYR A 204 25.90 12.02 6.96
C TYR A 204 24.83 13.08 6.72
N TYR A 205 24.44 13.85 7.74
CA TYR A 205 23.46 14.93 7.55
C TYR A 205 24.04 16.07 6.70
N VAL A 206 25.31 16.43 6.95
CA VAL A 206 25.97 17.53 6.22
C VAL A 206 26.25 17.15 4.77
N ALA A 207 26.68 15.92 4.49
CA ALA A 207 26.92 15.41 3.12
C ALA A 207 25.64 15.30 2.27
N ASN A 208 24.47 15.52 2.87
CA ASN A 208 23.18 15.58 2.21
C ASN A 208 22.63 17.02 2.12
N PHE A 209 23.41 18.04 2.45
CA PHE A 209 22.98 19.44 2.33
C PHE A 209 22.73 19.82 0.87
N ARG A 210 23.55 19.34 -0.06
CA ARG A 210 23.30 19.44 -1.49
C ARG A 210 23.68 18.13 -2.20
N PRO A 211 22.83 17.62 -3.11
CA PRO A 211 23.22 16.45 -3.89
C PRO A 211 24.46 16.77 -4.73
N ARG A 212 25.51 15.95 -4.60
CA ARG A 212 26.71 16.05 -5.43
C ARG A 212 26.31 15.94 -6.90
N ARG A 213 26.55 16.98 -7.69
CA ARG A 213 26.28 16.95 -9.12
C ARG A 213 27.32 16.12 -9.86
N ILE A 214 26.91 15.01 -10.47
CA ILE A 214 27.75 14.17 -11.33
C ILE A 214 27.45 14.52 -12.78
N LEU A 215 28.39 15.20 -13.42
CA LEU A 215 28.28 15.63 -14.81
C LEU A 215 28.72 14.51 -15.77
N GLY A 216 28.09 14.48 -16.95
CA GLY A 216 28.52 13.62 -18.05
C GLY A 216 28.10 12.15 -17.95
N LEU A 217 27.18 11.82 -17.02
CA LEU A 217 26.58 10.50 -16.97
C LEU A 217 25.64 10.28 -18.18
N PRO A 218 25.57 9.04 -18.70
CA PRO A 218 24.59 8.67 -19.72
C PRO A 218 23.17 8.63 -19.13
N SER A 219 22.17 8.55 -20.01
CA SER A 219 20.77 8.39 -19.60
C SER A 219 20.46 7.02 -18.99
N VAL A 220 21.27 6.01 -19.29
CA VAL A 220 21.13 4.63 -18.80
C VAL A 220 22.42 4.20 -18.11
N LEU A 221 22.31 3.77 -16.85
CA LEU A 221 23.38 3.09 -16.13
C LEU A 221 23.17 1.57 -16.13
N HIS A 222 24.25 0.80 -16.19
CA HIS A 222 24.24 -0.66 -16.18
C HIS A 222 24.89 -1.18 -14.90
N VAL A 223 24.26 -2.19 -14.28
CA VAL A 223 24.69 -2.78 -13.01
C VAL A 223 24.81 -4.29 -13.15
N ASP A 224 25.94 -4.85 -12.71
CA ASP A 224 26.25 -6.28 -12.74
C ASP A 224 27.05 -6.65 -11.49
N SER A 225 26.47 -7.41 -10.55
CA SER A 225 27.15 -7.80 -9.31
C SER A 225 28.39 -8.67 -9.52
N THR A 226 28.60 -9.18 -10.74
CA THR A 226 29.80 -9.93 -11.11
C THR A 226 30.88 -9.08 -11.78
N ALA A 227 30.60 -7.81 -12.05
CA ALA A 227 31.57 -6.87 -12.61
C ALA A 227 32.68 -6.54 -11.59
N MET A 228 33.85 -6.15 -12.09
CA MET A 228 34.92 -5.67 -11.21
C MET A 228 34.55 -4.29 -10.63
N PRO A 229 34.92 -4.00 -9.37
CA PRO A 229 34.70 -2.68 -8.78
C PRO A 229 35.35 -1.55 -9.62
N GLY A 230 34.65 -0.42 -9.73
CA GLY A 230 35.14 0.79 -10.41
C GLY A 230 34.67 1.01 -11.86
N GLY A 231 33.69 0.22 -12.34
CA GLY A 231 32.99 0.52 -13.59
C GLY A 231 32.21 1.83 -13.53
N ASP A 232 32.04 2.50 -14.67
CA ASP A 232 31.34 3.79 -14.79
C ASP A 232 29.83 3.67 -15.11
N GLY A 233 29.35 2.44 -15.31
CA GLY A 233 27.95 2.12 -15.63
C GLY A 233 27.54 2.47 -17.06
N ALA A 234 28.42 2.99 -17.91
CA ALA A 234 28.03 3.51 -19.23
C ALA A 234 27.66 2.43 -20.26
N SER A 235 28.04 1.18 -19.99
CA SER A 235 27.70 0.01 -20.80
C SER A 235 27.79 -1.26 -19.97
N TRP A 236 27.27 -2.40 -20.46
CA TRP A 236 27.50 -3.70 -19.83
C TRP A 236 29.00 -4.04 -19.62
N ALA A 237 29.88 -3.59 -20.52
CA ALA A 237 31.33 -3.84 -20.40
C ALA A 237 32.00 -3.02 -19.29
N THR A 238 31.37 -1.92 -18.88
CA THR A 238 31.84 -1.01 -17.82
C THR A 238 30.81 -0.90 -16.70
N ALA A 239 29.97 -1.92 -16.52
CA ALA A 239 28.89 -1.92 -15.55
C ALA A 239 29.40 -1.66 -14.12
N MET A 240 28.58 -0.98 -13.32
CA MET A 240 28.83 -0.81 -11.89
C MET A 240 28.61 -2.15 -11.18
N SER A 241 29.47 -2.48 -10.22
CA SER A 241 29.37 -3.73 -9.45
C SER A 241 28.32 -3.67 -8.33
N ASP A 242 27.84 -2.48 -7.98
CA ASP A 242 26.94 -2.24 -6.86
C ASP A 242 25.73 -1.39 -7.31
N LEU A 243 24.52 -1.82 -6.94
CA LEU A 243 23.30 -1.09 -7.28
C LEU A 243 23.17 0.20 -6.47
N GLY A 244 23.62 0.21 -5.21
CA GLY A 244 23.63 1.41 -4.38
C GLY A 244 24.45 2.53 -5.00
N ASP A 245 25.61 2.20 -5.59
CA ASP A 245 26.45 3.16 -6.31
C ASP A 245 25.75 3.76 -7.54
N ALA A 246 25.03 2.94 -8.32
CA ALA A 246 24.25 3.42 -9.46
C ALA A 246 23.08 4.32 -9.03
N VAL A 247 22.40 3.97 -7.94
CA VAL A 247 21.34 4.79 -7.33
C VAL A 247 21.90 6.14 -6.86
N CYS A 248 23.04 6.14 -6.15
CA CYS A 248 23.72 7.37 -5.75
C CYS A 248 24.14 8.21 -6.96
N ALA A 249 24.63 7.57 -8.03
CA ALA A 249 25.03 8.25 -9.24
C ALA A 249 23.84 8.89 -9.96
N ALA A 250 22.72 8.18 -10.05
CA ALA A 250 21.49 8.68 -10.65
C ALA A 250 20.91 9.87 -9.86
N ALA A 251 20.87 9.78 -8.53
CA ALA A 251 20.45 10.88 -7.66
C ALA A 251 21.34 12.13 -7.85
N GLY A 252 22.66 11.94 -7.98
CA GLY A 252 23.62 13.01 -8.25
C GLY A 252 23.59 13.54 -9.69
N SER A 253 22.91 12.86 -10.62
CA SER A 253 22.92 13.21 -12.04
C SER A 253 22.09 14.46 -12.39
N ASN A 254 21.24 14.92 -11.46
CA ASN A 254 20.28 16.00 -11.66
C ASN A 254 19.36 15.75 -12.88
N GLY A 255 18.81 14.55 -12.97
CA GLY A 255 17.89 14.11 -14.03
C GLY A 255 18.55 13.70 -15.34
N ALA A 256 19.89 13.62 -15.40
CA ALA A 256 20.57 13.13 -16.59
C ALA A 256 20.42 11.61 -16.75
N VAL A 257 20.47 10.85 -15.65
CA VAL A 257 20.17 9.41 -15.62
C VAL A 257 18.66 9.25 -15.43
N THR A 258 18.02 8.54 -16.35
CA THR A 258 16.58 8.24 -16.29
C THR A 258 16.32 6.75 -16.08
N GLN A 259 17.30 5.88 -16.33
CA GLN A 259 17.17 4.45 -16.13
C GLN A 259 18.43 3.81 -15.52
N ILE A 260 18.22 2.77 -14.71
CA ILE A 260 19.25 1.86 -14.22
C ILE A 260 18.85 0.43 -14.64
N TRP A 261 19.66 -0.22 -15.47
CA TRP A 261 19.44 -1.59 -15.93
C TRP A 261 20.28 -2.55 -15.09
N VAL A 262 19.62 -3.52 -14.47
CA VAL A 262 20.24 -4.41 -13.50
C VAL A 262 20.25 -5.84 -14.04
N ARG A 263 21.45 -6.41 -14.15
CA ARG A 263 21.65 -7.78 -14.61
C ARG A 263 21.08 -8.79 -13.62
N ALA A 264 20.75 -9.98 -14.10
CA ALA A 264 20.38 -11.12 -13.27
C ALA A 264 21.46 -11.38 -12.22
N GLY A 265 21.04 -11.58 -10.98
CA GLY A 265 21.94 -11.70 -9.83
C GLY A 265 21.27 -11.28 -8.53
N THR A 266 21.99 -11.42 -7.43
CA THR A 266 21.58 -10.96 -6.10
C THR A 266 22.37 -9.71 -5.73
N TYR A 267 21.68 -8.74 -5.15
CA TYR A 267 22.21 -7.45 -4.72
C TYR A 267 21.77 -7.20 -3.27
N THR A 268 22.72 -6.80 -2.42
CA THR A 268 22.47 -6.45 -1.01
C THR A 268 22.78 -4.96 -0.78
N PRO A 269 22.05 -4.27 0.11
CA PRO A 269 22.23 -2.83 0.31
C PRO A 269 23.43 -2.47 1.19
N ASP A 270 23.96 -3.43 1.94
CA ASP A 270 24.92 -3.18 3.02
C ASP A 270 26.36 -2.97 2.57
N ARG A 271 26.71 -3.32 1.32
CA ARG A 271 28.07 -3.28 0.79
C ARG A 271 29.08 -4.01 1.68
N GLU A 272 28.69 -5.17 2.22
CA GLU A 272 29.47 -5.99 3.15
C GLU A 272 29.81 -5.30 4.49
N SER A 273 29.11 -4.21 4.84
CA SER A 273 29.28 -3.53 6.13
C SER A 273 28.55 -4.21 7.28
N GLY A 274 27.53 -5.02 6.99
CA GLY A 274 26.62 -5.58 7.99
C GLY A 274 25.68 -4.54 8.63
N ASP A 275 25.55 -3.34 8.06
CA ASP A 275 24.62 -2.33 8.56
C ASP A 275 23.18 -2.60 8.08
N ARG A 276 22.34 -3.04 9.01
CA ARG A 276 20.92 -3.34 8.79
C ARG A 276 20.09 -2.12 8.37
N ALA A 277 20.56 -0.91 8.65
CA ALA A 277 19.83 0.32 8.32
C ALA A 277 19.93 0.70 6.84
N LEU A 278 20.81 0.03 6.07
CA LEU A 278 20.97 0.28 4.65
C LEU A 278 19.86 -0.40 3.82
N SER A 279 19.37 0.35 2.84
CA SER A 279 18.28 -0.03 1.92
C SER A 279 18.55 0.48 0.51
N PHE A 280 17.89 -0.09 -0.49
CA PHE A 280 17.86 0.48 -1.84
C PHE A 280 16.84 1.62 -1.90
N HIS A 281 17.32 2.86 -1.98
CA HIS A 281 16.47 4.05 -2.05
C HIS A 281 15.99 4.31 -3.48
N LEU A 282 14.68 4.49 -3.64
CA LEU A 282 14.10 4.91 -4.92
C LEU A 282 14.37 6.39 -5.18
N VAL A 283 14.71 6.72 -6.43
CA VAL A 283 15.10 8.07 -6.86
C VAL A 283 14.05 8.63 -7.80
N ASP A 284 13.62 9.86 -7.54
CA ASP A 284 12.65 10.54 -8.41
C ASP A 284 13.16 10.64 -9.85
N GLY A 285 12.27 10.38 -10.81
CA GLY A 285 12.57 10.45 -12.25
C GLY A 285 13.45 9.31 -12.78
N VAL A 286 13.72 8.29 -11.97
CA VAL A 286 14.56 7.15 -12.35
C VAL A 286 13.74 5.86 -12.35
N GLU A 287 13.83 5.13 -13.46
CA GLU A 287 13.33 3.75 -13.56
C GLU A 287 14.46 2.77 -13.28
N ILE A 288 14.30 1.93 -12.26
CA ILE A 288 15.22 0.84 -11.93
C ILE A 288 14.58 -0.45 -12.48
N LEU A 289 15.27 -1.09 -13.43
CA LEU A 289 14.74 -2.20 -14.23
C LEU A 289 15.58 -3.47 -14.03
N GLY A 290 14.95 -4.56 -13.59
CA GLY A 290 15.54 -5.90 -13.49
C GLY A 290 15.20 -6.77 -14.70
N GLY A 291 15.85 -7.93 -14.82
CA GLY A 291 15.57 -8.90 -15.89
C GLY A 291 16.56 -8.95 -17.04
N PHE A 292 17.76 -8.37 -16.90
CA PHE A 292 18.75 -8.33 -17.97
C PHE A 292 19.78 -9.47 -17.89
N ALA A 293 20.16 -10.05 -19.03
CA ALA A 293 21.23 -11.04 -19.14
C ALA A 293 22.63 -10.41 -19.25
N GLY A 294 22.73 -9.12 -19.61
CA GLY A 294 23.99 -8.37 -19.72
C GLY A 294 24.49 -8.16 -21.16
N GLY A 295 23.58 -8.17 -22.15
CA GLY A 295 23.89 -7.97 -23.57
C GLY A 295 22.83 -7.17 -24.33
N GLU A 296 21.78 -6.75 -23.63
CA GLU A 296 20.66 -6.01 -24.17
C GLU A 296 21.06 -4.58 -24.54
N THR A 297 20.35 -4.04 -25.52
CA THR A 297 20.52 -2.69 -26.10
C THR A 297 19.25 -1.85 -25.99
N ALA A 298 18.15 -2.44 -25.56
CA ALA A 298 16.87 -1.79 -25.31
C ALA A 298 16.16 -2.44 -24.11
N ALA A 299 15.36 -1.66 -23.37
CA ALA A 299 14.70 -2.13 -22.16
C ALA A 299 13.66 -3.24 -22.42
N ASP A 300 13.06 -3.29 -23.60
CA ASP A 300 12.08 -4.30 -24.02
C ASP A 300 12.72 -5.66 -24.38
N GLN A 301 14.05 -5.76 -24.38
CA GLN A 301 14.78 -7.02 -24.58
C GLN A 301 14.96 -7.82 -23.30
N ARG A 302 14.66 -7.23 -22.13
CA ARG A 302 14.75 -7.90 -20.84
C ARG A 302 13.73 -9.05 -20.72
N ASP A 303 14.06 -10.04 -19.92
CA ASP A 303 13.17 -11.15 -19.57
C ASP A 303 13.24 -11.38 -18.05
N PRO A 304 12.35 -10.73 -17.26
CA PRO A 304 12.40 -10.82 -15.80
C PRO A 304 12.09 -12.22 -15.25
N GLN A 305 11.42 -13.08 -16.03
CA GLN A 305 11.15 -14.45 -15.62
C GLN A 305 12.38 -15.34 -15.77
N LEU A 306 13.15 -15.16 -16.85
CA LEU A 306 14.36 -15.95 -17.10
C LEU A 306 15.59 -15.40 -16.37
N ASN A 307 15.75 -14.08 -16.34
CA ASN A 307 16.92 -13.38 -15.84
C ASN A 307 16.63 -12.76 -14.47
N THR A 308 16.31 -13.59 -13.47
CA THR A 308 15.87 -13.11 -12.16
C THR A 308 16.90 -12.16 -11.51
N THR A 309 16.43 -10.97 -11.15
CA THR A 309 17.19 -9.98 -10.38
C THR A 309 16.61 -9.90 -8.96
N ILE A 310 17.46 -10.10 -7.95
CA ILE A 310 17.07 -10.22 -6.55
C ILE A 310 17.66 -9.06 -5.75
N LEU A 311 16.81 -8.30 -5.06
CA LEU A 311 17.19 -7.40 -3.98
C LEU A 311 16.97 -8.17 -2.67
N SER A 312 18.04 -8.45 -1.93
CA SER A 312 18.00 -9.26 -0.72
C SER A 312 18.42 -8.46 0.51
N GLY A 313 17.69 -8.65 1.61
CA GLY A 313 18.06 -8.16 2.93
C GLY A 313 19.05 -9.05 3.68
N GLU A 314 19.39 -10.24 3.18
CA GLU A 314 20.36 -11.15 3.80
C GLU A 314 21.80 -10.62 3.61
N ILE A 315 22.25 -9.78 4.54
CA ILE A 315 23.51 -9.02 4.45
C ILE A 315 24.66 -9.67 5.22
N GLY A 316 24.51 -10.93 5.64
CA GLY A 316 25.51 -11.61 6.44
C GLY A 316 25.35 -13.13 6.51
N ALA A 317 25.25 -13.65 7.72
CA ALA A 317 25.15 -15.08 7.99
C ALA A 317 23.70 -15.54 8.00
N ALA A 318 23.39 -16.49 7.11
CA ALA A 318 22.08 -17.13 6.96
C ALA A 318 21.19 -17.07 8.21
N GLY A 319 20.14 -16.27 8.16
CA GLY A 319 19.24 -16.04 9.28
C GLY A 319 18.39 -14.79 9.08
N LEU A 320 17.73 -14.33 10.15
CA LEU A 320 16.99 -13.06 10.13
C LEU A 320 17.73 -11.94 10.87
N THR A 321 18.55 -12.29 11.86
CA THR A 321 18.99 -11.34 12.90
C THR A 321 19.90 -10.23 12.42
N ASP A 322 20.62 -10.45 11.33
CA ASP A 322 21.49 -9.50 10.67
C ASP A 322 20.90 -8.95 9.38
N ASN A 323 19.69 -9.33 8.98
CA ASN A 323 19.11 -8.86 7.74
C ASN A 323 18.76 -7.37 7.80
N SER A 324 18.84 -6.69 6.65
CA SER A 324 18.37 -5.32 6.51
C SER A 324 16.95 -5.17 7.03
N TYR A 325 16.70 -4.05 7.72
CA TYR A 325 15.35 -3.75 8.20
C TYR A 325 14.38 -3.59 7.04
N HIS A 326 14.80 -2.85 6.01
CA HIS A 326 14.02 -2.62 4.79
C HIS A 326 14.90 -2.91 3.59
N VAL A 327 14.43 -3.73 2.65
CA VAL A 327 15.19 -3.99 1.42
C VAL A 327 15.09 -2.78 0.48
N VAL A 328 13.88 -2.23 0.32
CA VAL A 328 13.59 -1.07 -0.53
C VAL A 328 12.92 0.04 0.27
N ASP A 329 13.35 1.28 0.06
CA ASP A 329 12.79 2.46 0.70
C ASP A 329 12.30 3.48 -0.35
N GLY A 330 10.99 3.75 -0.34
CA GLY A 330 10.31 4.77 -1.11
C GLY A 330 10.24 6.09 -0.35
N ALA A 331 11.21 6.98 -0.60
CA ALA A 331 11.31 8.27 0.08
C ALA A 331 10.26 9.29 -0.42
N ALA A 332 10.00 10.33 0.39
CA ALA A 332 9.04 11.40 0.12
C ALA A 332 9.24 12.19 -1.20
N ARG A 333 10.39 12.02 -1.87
CA ARG A 333 10.66 12.64 -3.18
C ARG A 333 10.47 11.70 -4.36
N ALA A 334 10.22 10.40 -4.16
CA ALA A 334 10.19 9.38 -5.20
C ALA A 334 8.85 9.31 -5.98
N ALA A 335 8.21 10.45 -6.24
CA ALA A 335 6.85 10.49 -6.81
C ALA A 335 6.77 9.94 -8.24
N SER A 336 7.86 9.99 -9.00
CA SER A 336 7.97 9.44 -10.36
C SER A 336 8.97 8.28 -10.47
N ALA A 337 9.46 7.77 -9.33
CA ALA A 337 10.37 6.64 -9.32
C ALA A 337 9.64 5.35 -9.74
N VAL A 338 10.31 4.50 -10.50
CA VAL A 338 9.77 3.19 -10.91
C VAL A 338 10.74 2.08 -10.51
N LEU A 339 10.22 1.03 -9.89
CA LEU A 339 10.93 -0.24 -9.67
C LEU A 339 10.20 -1.36 -10.42
N ASP A 340 10.91 -2.07 -11.30
CA ASP A 340 10.28 -2.99 -12.25
C ASP A 340 11.05 -4.31 -12.40
N GLY A 341 10.38 -5.44 -12.21
CA GLY A 341 10.92 -6.76 -12.55
C GLY A 341 11.90 -7.36 -11.53
N PHE A 342 11.74 -7.05 -10.24
CA PHE A 342 12.61 -7.53 -9.17
C PHE A 342 11.93 -8.56 -8.26
N THR A 343 12.71 -9.50 -7.72
CA THR A 343 12.36 -10.19 -6.48
C THR A 343 12.94 -9.42 -5.29
N ILE A 344 12.11 -9.04 -4.33
CA ILE A 344 12.46 -8.31 -3.10
C ILE A 344 12.23 -9.26 -1.93
N ARG A 345 13.29 -9.64 -1.20
CA ARG A 345 13.20 -10.71 -0.20
C ARG A 345 14.16 -10.55 0.98
N ASP A 346 13.90 -11.35 2.01
CA ASP A 346 14.75 -11.53 3.19
C ASP A 346 14.90 -10.27 4.05
N GLY A 347 13.98 -9.30 3.98
CA GLY A 347 13.95 -8.17 4.91
C GLY A 347 13.49 -8.59 6.32
N TYR A 348 14.04 -7.94 7.36
CA TYR A 348 13.67 -8.20 8.76
C TYR A 348 13.48 -6.92 9.59
N ALA A 349 12.26 -6.39 9.64
CA ALA A 349 11.89 -5.13 10.32
C ALA A 349 11.40 -5.35 11.76
N ASP A 350 12.30 -5.53 12.72
CA ASP A 350 11.95 -5.97 14.09
C ASP A 350 12.18 -4.95 15.21
N ALA A 351 12.59 -3.71 14.91
CA ALA A 351 12.98 -2.74 15.94
C ALA A 351 12.52 -1.31 15.62
N ASP A 352 11.86 -0.63 16.56
CA ASP A 352 11.46 0.80 16.46
C ASP A 352 12.68 1.70 16.18
N PRO A 353 12.64 2.62 15.18
CA PRO A 353 11.51 2.98 14.29
C PRO A 353 11.40 2.18 12.99
N ASN A 354 12.21 1.14 12.82
CA ASN A 354 12.27 0.25 11.66
C ASN A 354 11.49 -1.05 11.91
N ASP A 355 10.25 -0.95 12.38
CA ASP A 355 9.41 -2.08 12.79
C ASP A 355 8.38 -2.49 11.72
N GLY A 356 8.36 -1.84 10.55
CA GLY A 356 7.53 -2.30 9.44
C GLY A 356 7.99 -1.96 8.03
N GLY A 357 7.55 -2.78 7.07
CA GLY A 357 7.90 -2.66 5.65
C GLY A 357 9.19 -3.38 5.33
N ALA A 358 9.31 -4.64 5.72
CA ALA A 358 10.59 -5.33 5.67
C ALA A 358 11.07 -5.54 4.22
N GLY A 359 10.16 -5.87 3.31
CA GLY A 359 10.43 -5.82 1.88
C GLY A 359 10.50 -4.38 1.36
N VAL A 360 9.38 -3.66 1.45
CA VAL A 360 9.22 -2.30 0.94
C VAL A 360 8.63 -1.39 2.01
N ARG A 361 9.29 -0.27 2.26
CA ARG A 361 8.77 0.81 3.12
C ARG A 361 8.52 2.08 2.31
N VAL A 362 7.34 2.67 2.45
CA VAL A 362 6.98 3.99 1.87
C VAL A 362 6.39 4.87 2.96
N PHE A 363 6.89 6.09 3.09
CA PHE A 363 6.55 6.97 4.22
C PHE A 363 6.32 8.42 3.76
N GLY A 364 5.48 9.15 4.50
CA GLY A 364 5.17 10.54 4.18
C GLY A 364 4.44 10.65 2.85
N VAL A 365 4.81 11.60 1.99
CA VAL A 365 4.16 11.81 0.68
C VAL A 365 4.76 10.98 -0.46
N GLY A 366 5.44 9.87 -0.14
CA GLY A 366 6.04 8.98 -1.14
C GLY A 366 4.98 8.34 -2.04
N ALA A 367 5.20 8.35 -3.35
CA ALA A 367 4.29 7.78 -4.35
C ALA A 367 5.01 7.04 -5.51
N PRO A 368 6.00 6.15 -5.23
CA PRO A 368 6.67 5.40 -6.30
C PRO A 368 5.71 4.42 -7.00
N THR A 369 6.06 4.03 -8.22
CA THR A 369 5.43 2.89 -8.91
C THR A 369 6.31 1.65 -8.78
N ILE A 370 5.75 0.56 -8.29
CA ILE A 370 6.41 -0.74 -8.16
C ILE A 370 5.61 -1.71 -9.02
N ARG A 371 6.22 -2.30 -10.04
CA ARG A 371 5.50 -3.16 -10.97
C ARG A 371 6.25 -4.42 -11.35
N ASP A 372 5.51 -5.47 -11.71
CA ASP A 372 6.08 -6.76 -12.13
C ASP A 372 7.07 -7.34 -11.09
N CYS A 373 6.87 -7.01 -9.81
CA CYS A 373 7.77 -7.38 -8.72
C CYS A 373 7.20 -8.53 -7.88
N ARG A 374 8.11 -9.31 -7.28
CA ARG A 374 7.78 -10.33 -6.30
C ARG A 374 8.34 -9.95 -4.94
N ILE A 375 7.47 -9.62 -3.99
CA ILE A 375 7.81 -9.25 -2.60
C ILE A 375 7.55 -10.48 -1.74
N VAL A 376 8.61 -11.16 -1.29
CA VAL A 376 8.52 -12.51 -0.76
C VAL A 376 9.45 -12.80 0.41
N ASP A 377 9.03 -13.65 1.34
CA ASP A 377 9.83 -14.10 2.49
C ASP A 377 10.37 -12.93 3.33
N ASN A 378 9.59 -11.85 3.49
CA ASN A 378 9.96 -10.73 4.35
C ASN A 378 9.20 -10.80 5.67
N ALA A 379 9.85 -10.43 6.77
CA ALA A 379 9.26 -10.46 8.10
C ALA A 379 9.43 -9.12 8.81
N GLY A 380 8.35 -8.54 9.31
CA GLY A 380 8.38 -7.31 10.10
C GLY A 380 7.48 -7.41 11.31
N ASN A 381 7.59 -6.53 12.29
CA ASN A 381 6.56 -6.42 13.34
C ASN A 381 5.22 -5.97 12.73
N ARG A 382 5.26 -5.19 11.65
CA ARG A 382 4.12 -4.69 10.87
C ARG A 382 4.47 -4.71 9.38
N GLY A 383 3.53 -4.96 8.48
CA GLY A 383 3.80 -4.81 7.04
C GLY A 383 4.98 -5.65 6.58
N GLY A 384 4.91 -6.98 6.74
CA GLY A 384 6.04 -7.87 6.44
C GLY A 384 6.58 -7.64 5.03
N GLY A 385 5.69 -7.68 4.04
CA GLY A 385 6.03 -7.34 2.66
C GLY A 385 6.13 -5.83 2.46
N VAL A 386 5.03 -5.11 2.70
CA VAL A 386 4.89 -3.68 2.39
C VAL A 386 4.38 -2.90 3.60
N TYR A 387 4.95 -1.74 3.86
CA TYR A 387 4.42 -0.77 4.82
C TYR A 387 4.30 0.62 4.20
N CYS A 388 3.10 1.18 4.21
CA CYS A 388 2.79 2.50 3.71
C CYS A 388 2.23 3.35 4.85
N ALA A 389 2.81 4.51 5.12
CA ALA A 389 2.32 5.35 6.23
C ALA A 389 2.39 6.86 6.02
N PHE A 390 1.52 7.59 6.73
CA PHE A 390 1.53 9.06 6.86
C PHE A 390 1.34 9.82 5.53
N GLY A 391 0.33 9.47 4.75
CA GLY A 391 0.07 10.10 3.44
C GLY A 391 0.62 9.33 2.24
N ALA A 392 1.30 8.19 2.47
CA ALA A 392 1.99 7.47 1.42
C ALA A 392 0.98 6.91 0.41
N SER A 393 1.26 7.10 -0.88
CA SER A 393 0.36 6.72 -1.97
C SER A 393 1.10 6.01 -3.12
N PRO A 394 1.87 4.94 -2.86
CA PRO A 394 2.55 4.18 -3.91
C PRO A 394 1.56 3.42 -4.80
N ARG A 395 2.01 3.07 -6.01
CA ARG A 395 1.24 2.30 -6.99
C ARG A 395 1.90 0.94 -7.18
N PHE A 396 1.14 -0.13 -7.01
CA PHE A 396 1.58 -1.50 -7.25
C PHE A 396 0.83 -2.07 -8.46
N GLU A 397 1.55 -2.56 -9.46
CA GLU A 397 0.98 -3.09 -10.70
C GLU A 397 1.56 -4.48 -10.98
N ASN A 398 0.72 -5.51 -11.17
CA ASN A 398 1.17 -6.87 -11.47
C ASN A 398 2.22 -7.43 -10.48
N CYS A 399 2.08 -7.09 -9.20
CA CYS A 399 2.99 -7.55 -8.14
C CYS A 399 2.47 -8.81 -7.45
N ARG A 400 3.39 -9.67 -7.02
CA ARG A 400 3.10 -10.82 -6.15
C ARG A 400 3.70 -10.58 -4.76
N ILE A 401 2.84 -10.49 -3.76
CA ILE A 401 3.18 -10.23 -2.35
C ILE A 401 2.87 -11.52 -1.58
N GLN A 402 3.89 -12.35 -1.37
CA GLN A 402 3.68 -13.74 -0.95
C GLN A 402 4.58 -14.14 0.23
N LEU A 403 4.11 -15.04 1.09
CA LEU A 403 4.94 -15.63 2.16
C LEU A 403 5.57 -14.59 3.11
N ASN A 404 4.97 -13.40 3.23
CA ASN A 404 5.45 -12.38 4.14
C ASN A 404 4.74 -12.47 5.49
N SER A 405 5.43 -12.08 6.56
CA SER A 405 4.92 -12.22 7.93
C SER A 405 4.95 -10.91 8.71
N ALA A 406 3.85 -10.61 9.40
CA ALA A 406 3.85 -9.67 10.53
C ALA A 406 4.01 -10.47 11.84
N LEU A 407 5.01 -10.13 12.65
CA LEU A 407 5.42 -10.91 13.83
C LEU A 407 4.81 -10.39 15.14
N LEU A 408 4.37 -9.14 15.16
CA LEU A 408 3.76 -8.55 16.34
C LEU A 408 2.32 -9.04 16.44
N THR A 409 1.92 -9.45 17.64
CA THR A 409 0.54 -9.85 17.98
C THR A 409 -0.19 -8.78 18.80
N THR A 410 0.54 -7.75 19.26
CA THR A 410 -0.02 -6.67 20.07
C THR A 410 -0.31 -5.45 19.24
N TRP A 411 -1.45 -4.82 19.48
CA TRP A 411 -1.88 -3.63 18.77
C TRP A 411 -0.86 -2.45 18.86
N PRO A 412 -0.63 -1.67 17.78
CA PRO A 412 -1.15 -1.86 16.43
C PRO A 412 -0.24 -2.83 15.65
N ALA A 413 -0.72 -4.06 15.43
CA ALA A 413 -0.04 -5.12 14.70
C ALA A 413 -0.74 -5.37 13.37
N GLY A 414 -0.07 -6.06 12.44
CA GLY A 414 -0.74 -6.63 11.26
C GLY A 414 -0.08 -6.35 9.91
N GLY A 415 -0.72 -6.85 8.86
CA GLY A 415 -0.32 -6.68 7.48
C GLY A 415 0.83 -7.61 7.11
N GLY A 416 0.58 -8.92 7.00
CA GLY A 416 1.61 -9.86 6.58
C GLY A 416 2.13 -9.49 5.20
N GLY A 417 1.21 -9.37 4.24
CA GLY A 417 1.50 -8.87 2.90
C GLY A 417 1.72 -7.35 2.89
N ALA A 418 0.72 -6.55 3.25
CA ALA A 418 0.84 -5.09 3.31
C ALA A 418 0.16 -4.47 4.54
N HIS A 419 0.70 -3.36 5.02
CA HIS A 419 0.10 -2.57 6.10
C HIS A 419 0.02 -1.10 5.68
N CYS A 420 -1.20 -0.56 5.63
CA CYS A 420 -1.52 0.84 5.40
C CYS A 420 -1.80 1.52 6.75
N TYR A 421 -1.08 2.58 7.09
CA TYR A 421 -1.16 3.19 8.41
C TYR A 421 -1.24 4.71 8.35
N VAL A 422 -2.26 5.30 8.99
CA VAL A 422 -2.41 6.76 9.14
C VAL A 422 -2.45 7.48 7.79
N ASN A 423 -3.65 7.56 7.21
CA ASN A 423 -3.93 8.25 5.94
C ASN A 423 -3.04 7.79 4.77
N ALA A 424 -2.76 6.48 4.68
CA ALA A 424 -2.07 5.92 3.53
C ALA A 424 -3.10 5.49 2.46
N HIS A 425 -2.79 5.77 1.19
CA HIS A 425 -3.67 5.56 0.04
C HIS A 425 -2.94 4.85 -1.11
N PRO A 426 -2.32 3.67 -0.89
CA PRO A 426 -1.71 2.92 -1.98
C PRO A 426 -2.77 2.38 -2.94
N THR A 427 -2.36 2.19 -4.20
CA THR A 427 -3.19 1.51 -5.21
C THR A 427 -2.55 0.19 -5.60
N PHE A 428 -3.37 -0.85 -5.76
CA PHE A 428 -2.95 -2.18 -6.19
C PHE A 428 -3.79 -2.60 -7.39
N SER A 429 -3.14 -2.99 -8.48
CA SER A 429 -3.79 -3.43 -9.71
C SER A 429 -3.17 -4.73 -10.21
N ALA A 430 -4.01 -5.72 -10.49
CA ALA A 430 -3.56 -7.06 -10.90
C ALA A 430 -2.55 -7.68 -9.92
N CYS A 431 -2.71 -7.45 -8.61
CA CYS A 431 -1.78 -7.91 -7.58
C CYS A 431 -2.28 -9.20 -6.91
N GLU A 432 -1.34 -10.06 -6.54
CA GLU A 432 -1.60 -11.29 -5.79
C GLU A 432 -1.03 -11.16 -4.37
N PHE A 433 -1.88 -11.28 -3.34
CA PHE A 433 -1.52 -11.41 -1.93
C PHE A 433 -1.74 -12.86 -1.52
N SER A 434 -0.67 -13.66 -1.40
CA SER A 434 -0.84 -15.10 -1.15
C SER A 434 0.00 -15.65 -0.01
N ALA A 435 -0.58 -16.51 0.82
CA ALA A 435 0.13 -17.25 1.87
C ALA A 435 0.94 -16.34 2.82
N ASN A 436 0.46 -15.11 3.03
CA ASN A 436 1.03 -14.21 4.04
C ASN A 436 0.45 -14.53 5.42
N THR A 437 1.18 -14.18 6.48
CA THR A 437 0.81 -14.49 7.86
C THR A 437 0.80 -13.25 8.74
N ALA A 438 -0.31 -12.97 9.43
CA ALA A 438 -0.38 -11.95 10.48
C ALA A 438 -1.63 -12.19 11.32
N GLU A 439 -1.63 -11.85 12.61
CA GLU A 439 -2.86 -11.95 13.42
C GLU A 439 -3.96 -10.98 12.95
N LEU A 440 -3.58 -9.81 12.42
CA LEU A 440 -4.51 -8.82 11.89
C LEU A 440 -4.15 -8.55 10.42
N GLY A 441 -5.07 -8.81 9.49
CA GLY A 441 -4.84 -8.50 8.08
C GLY A 441 -3.69 -9.29 7.49
N ALA A 442 -3.81 -10.62 7.39
CA ALA A 442 -2.71 -11.45 6.91
C ALA A 442 -2.29 -11.08 5.48
N GLY A 443 -3.26 -10.89 4.58
CA GLY A 443 -3.02 -10.22 3.30
C GLY A 443 -2.72 -8.73 3.51
N VAL A 444 -3.71 -7.97 3.96
CA VAL A 444 -3.61 -6.52 4.16
C VAL A 444 -4.20 -6.07 5.49
N ALA A 445 -3.50 -5.21 6.23
CA ALA A 445 -4.06 -4.44 7.33
C ALA A 445 -4.13 -2.95 6.98
N MET A 446 -5.25 -2.28 7.30
CA MET A 446 -5.40 -0.84 7.13
C MET A 446 -5.95 -0.19 8.40
N LEU A 447 -5.27 0.85 8.87
CA LEU A 447 -5.56 1.51 10.15
C LEU A 447 -5.57 3.02 10.01
N PHE A 448 -6.56 3.68 10.61
CA PHE A 448 -6.62 5.13 10.82
C PHE A 448 -6.65 5.99 9.55
N GLY A 449 -7.82 6.17 8.96
CA GLY A 449 -7.98 7.11 7.84
C GLY A 449 -7.45 6.60 6.50
N CYS A 450 -7.11 5.31 6.39
CA CYS A 450 -6.56 4.76 5.15
C CYS A 450 -7.67 4.50 4.12
N ALA A 451 -7.37 4.73 2.85
CA ALA A 451 -8.29 4.44 1.75
C ALA A 451 -7.50 3.93 0.53
N PRO A 452 -7.00 2.67 0.57
CA PRO A 452 -6.37 2.02 -0.56
C PRO A 452 -7.38 1.59 -1.62
N GLU A 453 -6.92 1.46 -2.86
CA GLU A 453 -7.70 0.94 -3.98
C GLU A 453 -7.13 -0.40 -4.45
N PHE A 454 -8.01 -1.39 -4.66
CA PHE A 454 -7.68 -2.71 -5.18
C PHE A 454 -8.52 -2.99 -6.42
N ALA A 455 -7.85 -3.25 -7.55
CA ALA A 455 -8.50 -3.61 -8.81
C ALA A 455 -7.90 -4.91 -9.35
N ASP A 456 -8.75 -5.91 -9.65
CA ASP A 456 -8.32 -7.17 -10.26
C ASP A 456 -7.27 -7.92 -9.40
N CYS A 457 -7.39 -7.80 -8.07
CA CYS A 457 -6.46 -8.37 -7.11
C CYS A 457 -6.94 -9.70 -6.51
N GLU A 458 -6.00 -10.58 -6.18
CA GLU A 458 -6.26 -11.90 -5.57
C GLU A 458 -5.70 -11.95 -4.14
N PHE A 459 -6.50 -12.43 -3.19
CA PHE A 459 -6.14 -12.65 -1.80
C PHE A 459 -6.32 -14.13 -1.49
N LEU A 460 -5.22 -14.89 -1.53
CA LEU A 460 -5.24 -16.34 -1.56
C LEU A 460 -4.54 -16.94 -0.35
N GLN A 461 -5.22 -17.79 0.42
CA GLN A 461 -4.57 -18.62 1.46
C GLN A 461 -3.78 -17.81 2.51
N ASN A 462 -4.16 -16.56 2.76
CA ASN A 462 -3.53 -15.77 3.80
C ASN A 462 -4.03 -16.23 5.18
N ASP A 463 -3.13 -16.31 6.15
CA ASP A 463 -3.40 -16.93 7.44
C ASP A 463 -3.31 -15.93 8.61
N GLY A 464 -4.51 -15.58 9.09
CA GLY A 464 -4.82 -14.83 10.30
C GLY A 464 -4.54 -15.58 11.60
N GLY A 465 -4.40 -16.90 11.54
CA GLY A 465 -4.34 -17.76 12.71
C GLY A 465 -5.69 -17.91 13.43
N VAL A 466 -5.64 -18.55 14.61
CA VAL A 466 -6.86 -18.98 15.32
C VAL A 466 -7.61 -17.87 16.04
N ASP A 467 -6.92 -16.80 16.41
CA ASP A 467 -7.49 -15.64 17.13
C ASP A 467 -7.52 -14.37 16.26
N GLY A 468 -7.05 -14.47 15.01
CA GLY A 468 -6.86 -13.32 14.14
C GLY A 468 -8.12 -12.82 13.45
N SER A 469 -7.98 -11.67 12.79
CA SER A 469 -9.06 -11.00 12.05
C SER A 469 -8.60 -10.58 10.66
N GLY A 470 -9.46 -10.76 9.65
CA GLY A 470 -9.18 -10.33 8.28
C GLY A 470 -8.07 -11.16 7.64
N GLY A 471 -8.36 -12.41 7.28
CA GLY A 471 -7.38 -13.26 6.60
C GLY A 471 -6.90 -12.61 5.31
N GLY A 472 -7.82 -12.17 4.45
CA GLY A 472 -7.51 -11.34 3.29
C GLY A 472 -7.22 -9.89 3.67
N LEU A 473 -8.19 -9.20 4.28
CA LEU A 473 -8.07 -7.78 4.63
C LEU A 473 -8.69 -7.46 6.00
N TYR A 474 -8.00 -6.63 6.78
CA TYR A 474 -8.48 -6.09 8.06
C TYR A 474 -8.49 -4.57 8.02
N ALA A 475 -9.61 -3.95 8.43
CA ALA A 475 -9.76 -2.50 8.52
C ALA A 475 -10.17 -2.04 9.93
N TYR A 476 -9.55 -0.95 10.40
CA TYR A 476 -9.83 -0.35 11.71
C TYR A 476 -9.73 1.18 11.71
N GLY A 477 -10.80 1.84 12.16
CA GLY A 477 -10.83 3.28 12.45
C GLY A 477 -10.80 4.16 11.21
N ASP A 478 -11.98 4.52 10.71
CA ASP A 478 -12.17 5.46 9.58
C ASP A 478 -11.45 4.99 8.31
N CYS A 479 -11.63 3.73 7.92
CA CYS A 479 -10.87 3.07 6.86
C CYS A 479 -11.77 2.62 5.71
N ASP A 480 -11.66 3.29 4.55
CA ASP A 480 -12.61 3.19 3.43
C ASP A 480 -11.92 2.72 2.14
N ALA A 481 -11.62 1.43 2.06
CA ALA A 481 -11.04 0.84 0.86
C ALA A 481 -12.04 0.76 -0.31
N THR A 482 -11.53 0.83 -1.54
CA THR A 482 -12.30 0.48 -2.75
C THR A 482 -11.76 -0.84 -3.31
N LEU A 483 -12.63 -1.82 -3.47
CA LEU A 483 -12.30 -3.14 -4.03
C LEU A 483 -13.16 -3.41 -5.25
N THR A 484 -12.54 -3.77 -6.37
CA THR A 484 -13.25 -4.05 -7.61
C THR A 484 -12.67 -5.28 -8.32
N ARG A 485 -13.52 -6.25 -8.65
CA ARG A 485 -13.11 -7.51 -9.31
C ARG A 485 -11.99 -8.23 -8.56
N CYS A 486 -12.07 -8.22 -7.23
CA CYS A 486 -11.11 -8.91 -6.37
C CYS A 486 -11.61 -10.30 -6.00
N VAL A 487 -10.67 -11.22 -5.79
CA VAL A 487 -10.96 -12.58 -5.34
C VAL A 487 -10.37 -12.79 -3.94
N PHE A 488 -11.20 -13.20 -2.99
CA PHE A 488 -10.80 -13.67 -1.67
C PHE A 488 -11.09 -15.16 -1.60
N GLN A 489 -10.03 -15.98 -1.53
CA GLN A 489 -10.18 -17.43 -1.57
C GLN A 489 -9.31 -18.14 -0.53
N ASN A 490 -9.92 -19.08 0.19
CA ASN A 490 -9.24 -19.97 1.14
C ASN A 490 -8.39 -19.24 2.19
N ASN A 491 -8.70 -17.98 2.50
CA ASN A 491 -8.05 -17.26 3.59
C ASN A 491 -8.49 -17.83 4.95
N ASN A 492 -7.72 -17.60 6.01
CA ASN A 492 -8.04 -18.08 7.35
C ASN A 492 -7.98 -16.95 8.36
N ALA A 493 -8.96 -16.87 9.26
CA ALA A 493 -8.99 -16.00 10.43
C ALA A 493 -10.13 -16.48 11.36
N HIS A 494 -10.19 -15.95 12.58
CA HIS A 494 -11.36 -16.13 13.45
C HIS A 494 -12.51 -15.26 12.94
N TYR A 495 -12.28 -13.96 12.76
CA TYR A 495 -13.27 -13.00 12.29
C TYR A 495 -12.96 -12.56 10.87
N GLY A 496 -13.89 -12.77 9.94
CA GLY A 496 -13.76 -12.28 8.57
C GLY A 496 -12.59 -12.95 7.85
N MET A 497 -12.78 -14.19 7.37
CA MET A 497 -11.69 -14.89 6.66
C MET A 497 -11.31 -14.15 5.38
N GLY A 498 -12.29 -13.64 4.62
CA GLY A 498 -12.06 -12.67 3.55
C GLY A 498 -11.73 -11.27 4.09
N ILE A 499 -12.74 -10.55 4.57
CA ILE A 499 -12.61 -9.16 5.06
C ILE A 499 -13.16 -9.03 6.49
N ALA A 500 -12.46 -8.28 7.35
CA ALA A 500 -12.95 -7.91 8.68
C ALA A 500 -12.90 -6.39 8.91
N LEU A 501 -14.04 -5.80 9.31
CA LEU A 501 -14.23 -4.36 9.47
C LEU A 501 -14.58 -3.99 10.91
N PHE A 502 -13.89 -2.99 11.45
CA PHE A 502 -14.08 -2.55 12.84
C PHE A 502 -14.03 -1.02 12.96
N PHE A 503 -15.02 -0.46 13.67
CA PHE A 503 -15.07 0.96 14.05
C PHE A 503 -15.00 1.94 12.87
N ASP A 504 -16.17 2.28 12.32
CA ASP A 504 -16.33 3.31 11.28
C ASP A 504 -15.53 3.02 10.00
N CYS A 505 -15.58 1.78 9.49
CA CYS A 505 -14.94 1.40 8.23
C CYS A 505 -15.99 1.05 7.18
N ASP A 506 -16.08 1.83 6.12
CA ASP A 506 -17.15 1.77 5.13
C ASP A 506 -16.60 1.52 3.71
N PRO A 507 -15.95 0.37 3.46
CA PRO A 507 -15.41 0.07 2.14
C PRO A 507 -16.52 -0.08 1.09
N THR A 508 -16.17 0.23 -0.15
CA THR A 508 -16.97 -0.10 -1.33
C THR A 508 -16.40 -1.35 -2.00
N VAL A 509 -17.22 -2.39 -2.10
CA VAL A 509 -16.85 -3.71 -2.63
C VAL A 509 -17.74 -4.02 -3.81
N THR A 510 -17.16 -4.11 -5.01
CA THR A 510 -17.91 -4.26 -6.26
C THR A 510 -17.39 -5.43 -7.09
N ASP A 511 -18.27 -6.32 -7.53
CA ASP A 511 -17.95 -7.45 -8.40
C ASP A 511 -16.83 -8.36 -7.82
N CYS A 512 -16.80 -8.53 -6.51
CA CYS A 512 -15.79 -9.33 -5.81
C CYS A 512 -16.32 -10.73 -5.44
N ASP A 513 -15.40 -11.69 -5.41
CA ASP A 513 -15.69 -13.09 -5.08
C ASP A 513 -15.10 -13.46 -3.72
N PHE A 514 -15.92 -14.04 -2.84
CA PHE A 514 -15.55 -14.54 -1.52
C PHE A 514 -15.87 -16.03 -1.44
N VAL A 515 -14.87 -16.87 -1.65
CA VAL A 515 -15.07 -18.30 -1.94
C VAL A 515 -14.19 -19.24 -1.12
N ASP A 516 -14.73 -20.43 -0.82
CA ASP A 516 -14.02 -21.55 -0.19
C ASP A 516 -13.40 -21.24 1.19
N HIS A 517 -13.99 -20.36 2.00
CA HIS A 517 -13.50 -20.11 3.36
C HIS A 517 -14.06 -21.17 4.33
N ASN A 518 -13.21 -22.11 4.77
CA ASN A 518 -13.65 -23.28 5.52
C ASN A 518 -13.03 -23.38 6.93
N ARG A 519 -13.78 -22.97 7.95
CA ARG A 519 -13.44 -23.11 9.39
C ARG A 519 -14.71 -23.20 10.27
N PRO A 520 -15.37 -24.37 10.33
CA PRO A 520 -16.68 -24.52 10.95
C PRO A 520 -16.69 -24.49 12.48
N THR A 521 -15.53 -24.61 13.13
CA THR A 521 -15.46 -24.84 14.58
C THR A 521 -15.69 -23.60 15.43
N ASP A 522 -15.24 -22.44 14.93
CA ASP A 522 -15.09 -21.22 15.74
C ASP A 522 -15.06 -19.93 14.91
N ALA A 523 -14.95 -19.98 13.57
CA ALA A 523 -14.87 -18.75 12.78
C ALA A 523 -16.25 -18.10 12.53
N GLU A 524 -16.25 -16.79 12.38
CA GLU A 524 -17.43 -15.97 12.10
C GLU A 524 -17.20 -15.10 10.86
N GLY A 525 -18.19 -15.07 9.95
CA GLY A 525 -18.13 -14.29 8.71
C GLY A 525 -17.11 -14.86 7.72
N GLY A 526 -17.49 -15.91 6.98
CA GLY A 526 -16.57 -16.57 6.05
C GLY A 526 -16.03 -15.61 4.99
N GLY A 527 -16.92 -14.95 4.25
CA GLY A 527 -16.54 -13.87 3.34
C GLY A 527 -16.24 -12.56 4.06
N MET A 528 -17.15 -12.10 4.92
CA MET A 528 -17.02 -10.80 5.57
C MET A 528 -17.55 -10.77 7.00
N TYR A 529 -16.83 -10.08 7.87
CA TYR A 529 -17.24 -9.76 9.23
C TYR A 529 -17.28 -8.25 9.43
N VAL A 530 -18.44 -7.73 9.84
CA VAL A 530 -18.70 -6.30 10.00
C VAL A 530 -19.08 -6.04 11.45
N TYR A 531 -18.34 -5.16 12.12
CA TYR A 531 -18.53 -4.88 13.54
C TYR A 531 -18.71 -3.40 13.83
N SER A 532 -19.59 -3.09 14.79
CA SER A 532 -19.92 -1.72 15.21
C SER A 532 -20.63 -0.95 14.09
N THR A 533 -20.45 0.36 14.09
CA THR A 533 -21.02 1.35 13.18
C THR A 533 -20.66 1.22 11.70
N CYS A 534 -19.85 0.22 11.31
CA CYS A 534 -19.46 -0.02 9.92
C CYS A 534 -20.68 -0.30 9.03
N SER A 535 -20.71 0.33 7.86
CA SER A 535 -21.80 0.33 6.88
C SER A 535 -21.25 0.15 5.46
N PRO A 536 -20.58 -0.98 5.15
CA PRO A 536 -20.02 -1.23 3.83
C PRO A 536 -21.09 -1.24 2.73
N VAL A 537 -20.67 -0.87 1.53
CA VAL A 537 -21.46 -0.98 0.30
C VAL A 537 -20.93 -2.16 -0.51
N ILE A 538 -21.77 -3.17 -0.70
CA ILE A 538 -21.42 -4.44 -1.35
C ILE A 538 -22.34 -4.62 -2.56
N GLU A 539 -21.79 -4.58 -3.76
CA GLU A 539 -22.57 -4.61 -5.00
C GLU A 539 -22.02 -5.66 -5.99
N GLY A 540 -22.89 -6.46 -6.61
CA GLY A 540 -22.47 -7.43 -7.65
C GLY A 540 -21.58 -8.57 -7.15
N CYS A 541 -21.46 -8.78 -5.84
CA CYS A 541 -20.48 -9.72 -5.27
C CYS A 541 -21.01 -11.15 -5.14
N LEU A 542 -20.10 -12.13 -5.20
CA LEU A 542 -20.37 -13.54 -4.94
C LEU A 542 -19.83 -13.95 -3.56
N PHE A 543 -20.66 -14.59 -2.76
CA PHE A 543 -20.27 -15.30 -1.54
C PHE A 543 -20.64 -16.76 -1.71
N ALA A 544 -19.66 -17.64 -1.91
CA ALA A 544 -19.96 -19.03 -2.22
C ALA A 544 -19.10 -20.05 -1.47
N ASP A 545 -19.71 -21.18 -1.14
CA ASP A 545 -19.02 -22.37 -0.66
C ASP A 545 -18.18 -22.13 0.62
N ASN A 546 -18.58 -21.15 1.43
CA ASN A 546 -17.96 -20.84 2.71
C ASN A 546 -18.61 -21.66 3.82
N HIS A 547 -17.81 -22.22 4.75
CA HIS A 547 -18.28 -23.01 5.88
C HIS A 547 -17.69 -22.52 7.20
N THR A 548 -18.52 -21.90 8.05
CA THR A 548 -18.10 -21.28 9.32
C THR A 548 -18.96 -21.71 10.51
N LEU A 549 -18.67 -21.20 11.72
CA LEU A 549 -19.56 -21.36 12.87
C LEU A 549 -20.79 -20.44 12.73
N SER A 550 -20.62 -19.20 12.28
CA SER A 550 -21.73 -18.27 12.06
C SER A 550 -21.53 -17.43 10.80
N GLY A 551 -22.62 -17.24 10.04
CA GLY A 551 -22.68 -16.46 8.80
C GLY A 551 -21.64 -16.92 7.79
N GLY A 552 -21.94 -18.02 7.08
CA GLY A 552 -21.04 -18.58 6.08
C GLY A 552 -20.60 -17.54 5.05
N GLY A 553 -21.51 -16.67 4.59
CA GLY A 553 -21.16 -15.51 3.77
C GLY A 553 -20.72 -14.29 4.61
N ILE A 554 -21.67 -13.64 5.27
CA ILE A 554 -21.47 -12.36 5.99
C ILE A 554 -22.06 -12.41 7.40
N VAL A 555 -21.34 -11.81 8.35
CA VAL A 555 -21.86 -11.48 9.68
C VAL A 555 -21.78 -9.97 9.92
N CYS A 556 -22.85 -9.36 10.42
CA CYS A 556 -22.86 -7.96 10.84
C CYS A 556 -23.38 -7.81 12.27
N LEU A 557 -22.63 -7.10 13.11
CA LEU A 557 -22.90 -6.93 14.53
C LEU A 557 -22.90 -5.45 14.92
N PHE A 558 -23.89 -5.03 15.72
CA PHE A 558 -23.94 -3.76 16.46
C PHE A 558 -24.10 -2.48 15.62
N GLY A 559 -25.34 -2.18 15.20
CA GLY A 559 -25.78 -0.82 14.83
C GLY A 559 -25.38 -0.27 13.45
N GLY A 560 -24.56 -0.98 12.66
CA GLY A 560 -24.25 -0.62 11.28
C GLY A 560 -25.41 -0.79 10.29
N ALA A 561 -25.32 -0.14 9.13
CA ALA A 561 -26.33 -0.19 8.05
C ALA A 561 -25.72 -0.66 6.71
N PRO A 562 -25.24 -1.91 6.63
CA PRO A 562 -24.62 -2.43 5.41
C PRO A 562 -25.63 -2.50 4.26
N ARG A 563 -25.17 -2.18 3.05
CA ARG A 563 -25.97 -2.29 1.82
C ARG A 563 -25.44 -3.43 0.97
N LEU A 564 -26.31 -4.39 0.67
CA LEU A 564 -26.04 -5.53 -0.21
C LEU A 564 -26.94 -5.39 -1.44
N ALA A 565 -26.38 -5.20 -2.62
CA ALA A 565 -27.16 -5.01 -3.85
C ALA A 565 -26.67 -5.90 -5.00
N GLY A 566 -27.55 -6.69 -5.59
CA GLY A 566 -27.18 -7.55 -6.73
C GLY A 566 -26.14 -8.61 -6.38
N CYS A 567 -26.12 -9.08 -5.13
CA CYS A 567 -25.16 -10.08 -4.68
C CYS A 567 -25.74 -11.50 -4.78
N VAL A 568 -24.85 -12.50 -4.93
CA VAL A 568 -25.20 -13.92 -4.92
C VAL A 568 -24.58 -14.59 -3.70
N PHE A 569 -25.40 -15.23 -2.88
CA PHE A 569 -24.99 -16.06 -1.77
C PHE A 569 -25.36 -17.51 -2.06
N ARG A 570 -24.36 -18.37 -2.29
CA ARG A 570 -24.59 -19.72 -2.79
C ARG A 570 -23.85 -20.78 -2.00
N GLY A 571 -24.55 -21.84 -1.58
CA GLY A 571 -23.90 -23.02 -0.99
C GLY A 571 -23.14 -22.74 0.31
N ASN A 572 -23.38 -21.61 0.98
CA ASN A 572 -22.70 -21.28 2.22
C ASN A 572 -23.32 -22.05 3.39
N VAL A 573 -22.47 -22.51 4.30
CA VAL A 573 -22.84 -23.36 5.44
C VAL A 573 -22.40 -22.69 6.74
N ALA A 574 -23.28 -22.71 7.75
CA ALA A 574 -22.88 -22.41 9.11
C ALA A 574 -23.37 -23.47 10.10
N ASP A 575 -22.52 -23.81 11.07
CA ASP A 575 -22.85 -24.82 12.09
C ASP A 575 -23.69 -24.24 13.26
N GLY A 576 -23.72 -22.91 13.41
CA GLY A 576 -24.39 -22.16 14.47
C GLY A 576 -25.68 -21.49 14.02
N ASP A 577 -25.59 -20.29 13.42
CA ASP A 577 -26.76 -19.45 13.11
C ASP A 577 -27.18 -19.52 11.63
N SER A 578 -26.83 -18.53 10.78
CA SER A 578 -27.25 -18.47 9.36
C SER A 578 -26.21 -18.95 8.36
N GLY A 579 -26.67 -19.54 7.25
CA GLY A 579 -25.80 -20.07 6.20
C GLY A 579 -25.18 -18.97 5.35
N ALA A 580 -25.96 -17.97 4.93
CA ALA A 580 -25.47 -16.89 4.09
C ALA A 580 -25.21 -15.57 4.84
N ALA A 581 -26.23 -14.95 5.46
CA ALA A 581 -26.09 -13.64 6.07
C ALA A 581 -26.76 -13.53 7.46
N SER A 582 -25.96 -13.16 8.47
CA SER A 582 -26.44 -12.92 9.83
C SER A 582 -26.34 -11.45 10.21
N PHE A 583 -27.41 -10.91 10.79
CA PHE A 583 -27.50 -9.52 11.26
C PHE A 583 -27.94 -9.48 12.73
N TYR A 584 -27.18 -8.80 13.59
CA TYR A 584 -27.47 -8.73 15.03
C TYR A 584 -27.49 -7.31 15.57
N SER A 585 -28.22 -7.13 16.67
CA SER A 585 -28.07 -6.01 17.62
C SER A 585 -28.19 -4.64 16.93
N GLU A 586 -29.42 -4.22 16.67
CA GLU A 586 -29.76 -2.88 16.14
C GLU A 586 -29.21 -2.59 14.72
N THR A 587 -28.74 -3.59 13.99
CA THR A 587 -28.31 -3.42 12.59
C THR A 587 -29.49 -3.11 11.67
N GLN A 588 -29.22 -2.34 10.61
CA GLN A 588 -30.23 -1.89 9.65
C GLN A 588 -29.82 -2.23 8.21
N PRO A 589 -29.65 -3.52 7.88
CA PRO A 589 -29.19 -3.93 6.57
C PRO A 589 -30.24 -3.65 5.49
N LEU A 590 -29.78 -3.17 4.33
CA LEU A 590 -30.56 -3.05 3.11
C LEU A 590 -30.08 -4.09 2.11
N VAL A 591 -30.91 -5.12 1.85
CA VAL A 591 -30.60 -6.23 0.94
C VAL A 591 -31.51 -6.15 -0.27
N VAL A 592 -30.96 -5.95 -1.48
CA VAL A 592 -31.74 -5.62 -2.67
C VAL A 592 -31.27 -6.38 -3.91
N SER A 593 -32.19 -6.92 -4.70
CA SER A 593 -31.85 -7.63 -5.95
C SER A 593 -30.87 -8.80 -5.73
N CYS A 594 -30.84 -9.41 -4.55
CA CYS A 594 -29.90 -10.48 -4.21
C CYS A 594 -30.51 -11.88 -4.40
N LEU A 595 -29.67 -12.85 -4.74
CA LEU A 595 -30.00 -14.28 -4.77
C LEU A 595 -29.34 -15.00 -3.59
N PHE A 596 -30.12 -15.77 -2.84
CA PHE A 596 -29.63 -16.70 -1.82
C PHE A 596 -30.06 -18.12 -2.21
N SER A 597 -29.12 -18.95 -2.65
CA SER A 597 -29.39 -20.31 -3.13
C SER A 597 -28.63 -21.39 -2.38
N GLY A 598 -29.33 -22.43 -1.92
CA GLY A 598 -28.70 -23.63 -1.36
C GLY A 598 -27.85 -23.42 -0.10
N ASN A 599 -28.07 -22.33 0.65
CA ASN A 599 -27.33 -22.08 1.89
C ASN A 599 -27.94 -22.87 3.06
N SER A 600 -27.12 -23.29 4.02
CA SER A 600 -27.54 -24.22 5.09
C SER A 600 -27.04 -23.80 6.46
N ALA A 601 -27.95 -23.72 7.44
CA ALA A 601 -27.56 -23.56 8.84
C ALA A 601 -28.71 -23.89 9.82
N PRO A 602 -28.50 -23.99 11.14
CA PRO A 602 -29.60 -24.30 12.06
C PRO A 602 -30.76 -23.31 12.04
N PHE A 603 -30.50 -22.01 11.86
CA PHE A 603 -31.52 -20.95 11.83
C PHE A 603 -31.28 -19.97 10.69
N GLY A 604 -32.25 -19.78 9.77
CA GLY A 604 -32.00 -18.83 8.68
C GLY A 604 -30.98 -19.37 7.69
N GLY A 605 -31.30 -20.46 6.98
CA GLY A 605 -30.41 -21.02 5.97
C GLY A 605 -29.85 -19.95 5.03
N ALA A 606 -30.73 -19.06 4.52
CA ALA A 606 -30.30 -17.83 3.85
C ALA A 606 -29.99 -16.69 4.83
N ILE A 607 -31.00 -16.16 5.55
CA ILE A 607 -30.82 -14.94 6.37
C ILE A 607 -31.29 -15.17 7.80
N SER A 608 -30.51 -14.71 8.78
CA SER A 608 -30.97 -14.56 10.16
C SER A 608 -30.84 -13.12 10.66
N THR A 609 -31.83 -12.69 11.46
CA THR A 609 -31.85 -11.36 12.08
C THR A 609 -32.12 -11.48 13.57
N TRP A 610 -31.35 -10.79 14.40
CA TRP A 610 -31.36 -10.93 15.86
C TRP A 610 -31.38 -9.58 16.57
N PHE A 611 -32.08 -9.50 17.70
CA PHE A 611 -32.01 -8.40 18.68
C PHE A 611 -32.18 -7.01 18.08
N ASP A 612 -33.43 -6.55 17.96
CA ASP A 612 -33.81 -5.20 17.51
C ASP A 612 -33.27 -4.83 16.10
N THR A 613 -32.87 -5.83 15.30
CA THR A 613 -32.46 -5.66 13.91
C THR A 613 -33.67 -5.33 13.03
N THR A 614 -33.50 -4.36 12.12
CA THR A 614 -34.56 -3.89 11.20
C THR A 614 -34.14 -4.11 9.75
N ALA A 615 -33.97 -5.38 9.37
CA ALA A 615 -33.56 -5.74 8.02
C ALA A 615 -34.65 -5.43 6.99
N ARG A 616 -34.26 -4.78 5.89
CA ARG A 616 -35.12 -4.58 4.72
C ARG A 616 -34.60 -5.41 3.56
N ILE A 617 -35.41 -6.38 3.13
CA ILE A 617 -35.10 -7.35 2.10
C ILE A 617 -36.08 -7.11 0.95
N THR A 618 -35.59 -6.62 -0.17
CA THR A 618 -36.45 -6.13 -1.25
C THR A 618 -36.00 -6.67 -2.60
N ASN A 619 -36.94 -7.19 -3.39
CA ASN A 619 -36.65 -7.74 -4.72
C ASN A 619 -35.59 -8.85 -4.68
N CYS A 620 -35.61 -9.71 -3.66
CA CYS A 620 -34.65 -10.81 -3.50
C CYS A 620 -35.28 -12.16 -3.81
N SER A 621 -34.47 -13.12 -4.24
CA SER A 621 -34.87 -14.54 -4.39
C SER A 621 -34.12 -15.39 -3.38
N LEU A 622 -34.85 -16.02 -2.45
CA LEU A 622 -34.31 -16.97 -1.47
C LEU A 622 -34.84 -18.35 -1.84
N VAL A 623 -33.95 -19.18 -2.40
CA VAL A 623 -34.32 -20.41 -3.09
C VAL A 623 -33.57 -21.61 -2.51
N SER A 624 -34.28 -22.70 -2.22
CA SER A 624 -33.69 -24.00 -1.86
C SER A 624 -32.73 -23.97 -0.65
N ASN A 625 -32.84 -22.99 0.24
CA ASN A 625 -32.03 -22.92 1.45
C ASN A 625 -32.53 -23.92 2.50
N VAL A 626 -31.63 -24.36 3.38
CA VAL A 626 -31.88 -25.44 4.34
C VAL A 626 -31.72 -24.91 5.75
N ALA A 627 -32.66 -25.28 6.63
CA ALA A 627 -32.43 -25.17 8.07
C ALA A 627 -32.73 -26.45 8.83
N THR A 628 -32.00 -26.70 9.92
CA THR A 628 -32.29 -27.86 10.77
C THR A 628 -33.36 -27.54 11.82
N ASN A 629 -33.52 -26.28 12.22
CA ASN A 629 -34.42 -25.89 13.29
C ASN A 629 -35.62 -25.05 12.80
N SER A 630 -35.38 -23.89 12.17
CA SER A 630 -36.47 -22.99 11.75
C SER A 630 -36.04 -21.97 10.71
N GLY A 631 -36.99 -21.55 9.87
CA GLY A 631 -36.87 -20.38 8.98
C GLY A 631 -35.74 -20.53 7.97
N ALA A 632 -35.76 -21.59 7.16
CA ALA A 632 -34.71 -21.87 6.18
C ALA A 632 -34.49 -20.72 5.19
N GLY A 633 -35.54 -20.00 4.79
CA GLY A 633 -35.40 -18.72 4.09
C GLY A 633 -34.91 -17.63 5.05
N ILE A 634 -35.81 -17.20 5.94
CA ILE A 634 -35.53 -16.12 6.91
C ILE A 634 -35.92 -16.56 8.32
N TYR A 635 -35.02 -16.32 9.27
CA TYR A 635 -35.28 -16.47 10.70
C TYR A 635 -35.10 -15.15 11.47
N GLY A 636 -36.12 -14.77 12.24
CA GLY A 636 -36.07 -13.60 13.14
C GLY A 636 -36.07 -13.96 14.62
N TYR A 637 -35.17 -13.40 15.41
CA TYR A 637 -35.18 -13.52 16.88
C TYR A 637 -35.21 -12.12 17.50
N GLU A 638 -36.34 -11.75 18.10
CA GLU A 638 -36.53 -10.41 18.67
C GLU A 638 -36.18 -9.31 17.65
N ALA A 639 -36.49 -9.55 16.37
CA ALA A 639 -36.18 -8.69 15.24
C ALA A 639 -37.31 -8.78 14.22
N ASP A 640 -37.70 -7.68 13.58
CA ASP A 640 -38.88 -7.59 12.71
C ASP A 640 -38.46 -7.32 11.25
N PRO A 641 -38.05 -8.34 10.48
CA PRO A 641 -37.62 -8.15 9.09
C PRO A 641 -38.79 -7.71 8.20
N LEU A 642 -38.50 -6.77 7.31
CA LEU A 642 -39.41 -6.30 6.26
C LEU A 642 -39.02 -6.92 4.92
N ILE A 643 -39.94 -7.68 4.32
CA ILE A 643 -39.74 -8.46 3.11
C ILE A 643 -40.69 -7.94 2.03
N GLU A 644 -40.14 -7.46 0.91
CA GLU A 644 -40.89 -6.75 -0.12
C GLU A 644 -40.52 -7.26 -1.52
N ASN A 645 -41.50 -7.39 -2.42
CA ASN A 645 -41.28 -7.81 -3.82
C ASN A 645 -40.39 -9.05 -3.99
N SER A 646 -40.37 -9.98 -3.03
CA SER A 646 -39.37 -11.05 -2.97
C SER A 646 -39.98 -12.42 -3.25
N ILE A 647 -39.15 -13.39 -3.62
CA ILE A 647 -39.51 -14.80 -3.77
C ILE A 647 -38.84 -15.60 -2.67
N LEU A 648 -39.64 -16.37 -1.92
CA LEU A 648 -39.17 -17.36 -0.96
C LEU A 648 -39.77 -18.71 -1.33
N TRP A 649 -38.94 -19.59 -1.90
CA TRP A 649 -39.40 -20.83 -2.52
C TRP A 649 -38.42 -21.98 -2.37
N GLY A 650 -38.90 -23.20 -2.17
CA GLY A 650 -38.07 -24.40 -2.03
C GLY A 650 -37.24 -24.47 -0.74
N ASN A 651 -37.26 -23.42 0.10
CA ASN A 651 -36.55 -23.44 1.37
C ASN A 651 -37.19 -24.46 2.30
N HIS A 652 -36.39 -25.23 3.04
CA HIS A 652 -36.93 -26.33 3.83
C HIS A 652 -36.29 -26.54 5.20
N VAL A 653 -37.14 -26.92 6.15
CA VAL A 653 -36.73 -27.41 7.47
C VAL A 653 -36.93 -28.92 7.51
N GLY A 654 -35.83 -29.67 7.39
CA GLY A 654 -35.88 -31.12 7.16
C GLY A 654 -36.56 -31.45 5.82
N VAL A 655 -37.84 -31.87 5.84
CA VAL A 655 -38.62 -32.14 4.62
C VAL A 655 -39.79 -31.16 4.43
N ALA A 656 -39.97 -30.22 5.36
CA ALA A 656 -41.08 -29.27 5.34
C ALA A 656 -40.71 -28.04 4.49
N VAL A 657 -41.58 -27.69 3.55
CA VAL A 657 -41.47 -26.53 2.64
C VAL A 657 -42.64 -25.55 2.83
N ASP A 658 -43.25 -25.54 4.02
CA ASP A 658 -44.41 -24.70 4.33
C ASP A 658 -44.03 -23.24 4.61
N GLU A 659 -45.01 -22.39 4.91
CA GLU A 659 -44.81 -20.96 5.19
C GLU A 659 -43.79 -20.72 6.31
N ALA A 660 -43.75 -21.60 7.33
CA ALA A 660 -42.80 -21.51 8.44
C ALA A 660 -41.36 -21.88 8.04
N ALA A 661 -41.20 -22.77 7.06
CA ALA A 661 -39.89 -23.04 6.47
C ALA A 661 -39.38 -21.83 5.65
N GLN A 662 -40.26 -21.02 5.06
CA GLN A 662 -39.87 -19.82 4.33
C GLN A 662 -39.50 -18.67 5.28
N VAL A 663 -40.38 -18.35 6.23
CA VAL A 663 -40.18 -17.26 7.19
C VAL A 663 -40.71 -17.70 8.56
N SER A 664 -39.87 -17.58 9.58
CA SER A 664 -40.30 -17.85 10.97
C SER A 664 -39.46 -17.07 11.96
N GLY A 665 -39.79 -17.20 13.24
CA GLY A 665 -38.93 -16.70 14.29
C GLY A 665 -39.53 -16.75 15.68
N PHE A 666 -38.81 -16.14 16.64
CA PHE A 666 -39.21 -16.03 18.03
C PHE A 666 -39.31 -14.56 18.45
N ASN A 667 -40.41 -14.20 19.11
CA ASN A 667 -40.70 -12.80 19.50
C ASN A 667 -40.51 -11.81 18.34
N THR A 668 -40.91 -12.21 17.13
CA THR A 668 -40.80 -11.43 15.90
C THR A 668 -42.16 -11.30 15.25
N THR A 669 -42.35 -10.22 14.51
CA THR A 669 -43.50 -9.98 13.63
C THR A 669 -42.98 -9.58 12.23
N PRO A 670 -42.50 -10.53 11.42
CA PRO A 670 -42.06 -10.24 10.06
C PRO A 670 -43.20 -9.62 9.25
N ILE A 671 -42.88 -8.62 8.43
CA ILE A 671 -43.85 -8.01 7.52
C ILE A 671 -43.49 -8.41 6.11
N VAL A 672 -44.44 -9.03 5.41
CA VAL A 672 -44.25 -9.48 4.02
C VAL A 672 -45.22 -8.73 3.12
N ASN A 673 -44.73 -8.03 2.10
CA ASN A 673 -45.57 -7.31 1.12
C ASN A 673 -45.18 -7.65 -0.31
N ALA A 674 -46.18 -7.72 -1.20
CA ALA A 674 -46.02 -7.93 -2.63
C ALA A 674 -45.07 -9.10 -2.99
N SER A 675 -45.00 -10.13 -2.14
CA SER A 675 -44.02 -11.21 -2.25
C SER A 675 -44.67 -12.55 -2.57
N THR A 676 -43.88 -13.48 -3.10
CA THR A 676 -44.29 -14.85 -3.38
C THR A 676 -43.65 -15.79 -2.36
N VAL A 677 -44.48 -16.44 -1.54
CA VAL A 677 -44.04 -17.26 -0.40
C VAL A 677 -44.65 -18.66 -0.51
N GLN A 678 -43.82 -19.69 -0.56
CA GLN A 678 -44.31 -21.07 -0.60
C GLN A 678 -45.16 -21.40 0.64
N GLY A 679 -46.32 -22.01 0.41
CA GLY A 679 -47.23 -22.38 1.49
C GLY A 679 -48.00 -21.21 2.12
N TRP A 680 -47.97 -20.01 1.52
CA TRP A 680 -48.62 -18.80 2.02
C TRP A 680 -50.03 -19.05 2.57
N SER A 681 -50.20 -18.82 3.87
CA SER A 681 -51.49 -18.95 4.58
C SER A 681 -52.12 -17.60 4.89
N GLY A 682 -51.32 -16.52 4.82
CA GLY A 682 -51.70 -15.17 5.25
C GLY A 682 -51.44 -14.90 6.73
N ALA A 683 -50.89 -15.87 7.49
CA ALA A 683 -50.61 -15.72 8.91
C ALA A 683 -49.53 -14.67 9.21
N LEU A 684 -48.59 -14.47 8.29
CA LEU A 684 -47.54 -13.44 8.37
C LEU A 684 -48.07 -12.02 8.05
N GLY A 685 -49.33 -11.87 7.64
CA GLY A 685 -49.95 -10.58 7.38
C GLY A 685 -49.50 -9.90 6.08
N GLY A 686 -49.48 -8.56 6.09
CA GLY A 686 -49.11 -7.73 4.95
C GLY A 686 -50.10 -7.75 3.78
N VAL A 687 -49.69 -7.20 2.63
CA VAL A 687 -50.56 -6.97 1.46
C VAL A 687 -49.99 -7.54 0.16
N ALA A 688 -50.88 -7.90 -0.77
CA ALA A 688 -50.54 -8.33 -2.14
C ALA A 688 -49.62 -9.57 -2.27
N ASN A 689 -49.52 -10.40 -1.24
CA ASN A 689 -48.72 -11.63 -1.28
C ASN A 689 -49.39 -12.76 -2.07
N SER A 690 -48.58 -13.69 -2.58
CA SER A 690 -49.04 -14.87 -3.33
C SER A 690 -48.39 -16.14 -2.80
N GLY A 691 -49.15 -17.24 -2.78
CA GLY A 691 -48.63 -18.60 -2.60
C GLY A 691 -48.55 -19.41 -3.89
N ALA A 692 -48.76 -18.76 -5.05
CA ALA A 692 -48.67 -19.41 -6.34
C ALA A 692 -47.20 -19.73 -6.67
N ASP A 693 -46.99 -20.89 -7.31
CA ASP A 693 -45.67 -21.32 -7.77
C ASP A 693 -45.06 -20.26 -8.71
N PRO A 694 -43.88 -19.70 -8.41
CA PRO A 694 -43.21 -18.72 -9.25
C PRO A 694 -42.65 -19.32 -10.54
N VAL A 695 -42.72 -20.64 -10.75
CA VAL A 695 -42.26 -21.32 -11.98
C VAL A 695 -40.83 -20.89 -12.34
N LEU A 696 -39.90 -21.15 -11.42
CA LEU A 696 -38.46 -20.94 -11.67
C LEU A 696 -37.99 -21.88 -12.79
N ARG A 697 -36.93 -21.52 -13.51
CA ARG A 697 -36.41 -22.31 -14.64
C ARG A 697 -35.88 -23.66 -14.18
N ASP A 698 -34.88 -23.67 -13.32
CA ASP A 698 -34.23 -24.88 -12.81
C ASP A 698 -33.50 -24.57 -11.50
N ALA A 699 -34.24 -24.53 -10.39
CA ALA A 699 -33.78 -23.92 -9.13
C ALA A 699 -32.58 -24.62 -8.46
N ASP A 700 -32.34 -25.88 -8.79
CA ASP A 700 -31.24 -26.74 -8.33
C ASP A 700 -30.36 -27.22 -9.49
N GLY A 701 -30.49 -26.56 -10.65
CA GLY A 701 -29.67 -26.81 -11.81
C GLY A 701 -29.80 -28.20 -12.42
N VAL A 702 -28.93 -28.45 -13.40
CA VAL A 702 -28.91 -29.69 -14.18
C VAL A 702 -28.48 -30.87 -13.32
N ASP A 703 -27.66 -30.64 -12.28
CA ASP A 703 -27.20 -31.67 -11.37
C ASP A 703 -28.22 -32.05 -10.27
N ASN A 704 -29.31 -31.28 -10.12
CA ASN A 704 -30.33 -31.40 -9.08
C ASN A 704 -29.74 -31.27 -7.66
N ILE A 705 -28.71 -30.44 -7.50
CA ILE A 705 -28.07 -30.13 -6.23
C ILE A 705 -28.12 -28.61 -6.05
N ALA A 706 -29.02 -28.14 -5.20
CA ALA A 706 -29.05 -26.72 -4.87
C ALA A 706 -27.73 -26.24 -4.25
N GLY A 707 -27.36 -24.99 -4.53
CA GLY A 707 -26.15 -24.35 -4.04
C GLY A 707 -24.95 -24.51 -4.97
N THR A 708 -25.14 -24.96 -6.20
CA THR A 708 -24.08 -25.16 -7.19
C THR A 708 -24.13 -24.12 -8.32
N PRO A 709 -23.03 -23.93 -9.08
CA PRO A 709 -22.98 -22.94 -10.15
C PRO A 709 -24.04 -23.05 -11.25
N ASP A 710 -24.74 -24.18 -11.37
CA ASP A 710 -25.80 -24.40 -12.36
C ASP A 710 -27.22 -24.09 -11.87
N ASP A 711 -27.40 -23.66 -10.60
CA ASP A 711 -28.67 -23.15 -10.09
C ASP A 711 -29.24 -22.02 -10.97
N ASP A 712 -30.49 -22.17 -11.43
CA ASP A 712 -31.20 -21.19 -12.25
C ASP A 712 -32.54 -20.76 -11.61
N ALA A 713 -32.44 -19.74 -10.77
CA ALA A 713 -33.57 -19.10 -10.11
C ALA A 713 -34.30 -18.03 -10.96
N ARG A 714 -34.04 -17.95 -12.27
CA ARG A 714 -34.76 -17.04 -13.17
C ARG A 714 -36.21 -17.49 -13.36
N LEU A 715 -37.10 -16.55 -13.68
CA LEU A 715 -38.51 -16.83 -13.97
C LEU A 715 -38.67 -17.52 -15.35
N SER A 716 -39.61 -18.47 -15.43
CA SER A 716 -40.04 -19.07 -16.68
C SER A 716 -41.27 -18.37 -17.27
N VAL A 717 -41.50 -18.59 -18.57
CA VAL A 717 -42.69 -18.07 -19.27
C VAL A 717 -43.99 -18.51 -18.57
N GLY A 718 -44.88 -17.55 -18.31
CA GLY A 718 -46.17 -17.79 -17.64
C GLY A 718 -46.06 -17.86 -16.12
N SER A 719 -44.90 -17.52 -15.54
CA SER A 719 -44.75 -17.36 -14.10
C SER A 719 -45.77 -16.36 -13.54
N PRO A 720 -46.48 -16.70 -12.45
CA PRO A 720 -47.33 -15.80 -11.68
C PRO A 720 -46.57 -14.67 -10.97
N ALA A 721 -45.23 -14.67 -10.97
CA ALA A 721 -44.41 -13.63 -10.37
C ALA A 721 -44.11 -12.46 -11.33
N ILE A 722 -44.36 -12.64 -12.64
CA ILE A 722 -44.13 -11.63 -13.68
C ILE A 722 -45.16 -10.50 -13.58
N ASP A 723 -44.72 -9.25 -13.60
CA ASP A 723 -45.53 -8.02 -13.56
C ASP A 723 -46.47 -7.95 -12.35
N THR A 724 -46.05 -8.51 -11.21
CA THR A 724 -46.91 -8.62 -10.01
C THR A 724 -46.31 -8.03 -8.73
N GLY A 725 -45.12 -7.47 -8.80
CA GLY A 725 -44.54 -6.69 -7.71
C GLY A 725 -45.15 -5.28 -7.63
N ASP A 726 -44.73 -4.54 -6.61
CA ASP A 726 -45.14 -3.14 -6.37
C ASP A 726 -43.98 -2.19 -6.66
N ASP A 727 -44.12 -1.39 -7.71
CA ASP A 727 -43.11 -0.40 -8.15
C ASP A 727 -42.79 0.61 -7.04
N ALA A 728 -43.73 0.91 -6.14
CA ALA A 728 -43.53 1.87 -5.06
C ALA A 728 -42.60 1.33 -3.95
N LEU A 729 -42.40 0.01 -3.89
CA LEU A 729 -41.54 -0.62 -2.90
C LEU A 729 -40.09 -0.78 -3.39
N VAL A 730 -39.82 -0.58 -4.69
CA VAL A 730 -38.45 -0.60 -5.24
C VAL A 730 -37.62 0.51 -4.59
N PRO A 731 -36.52 0.19 -3.88
CA PRO A 731 -35.71 1.20 -3.20
C PRO A 731 -35.11 2.20 -4.18
N VAL A 732 -35.02 3.47 -3.76
CA VAL A 732 -34.38 4.52 -4.56
C VAL A 732 -32.93 4.11 -4.85
N GLY A 733 -32.54 4.13 -6.13
CA GLY A 733 -31.21 3.72 -6.60
C GLY A 733 -31.08 2.24 -6.96
N ALA A 734 -32.06 1.39 -6.65
CA ALA A 734 -32.11 -0.01 -7.11
C ALA A 734 -32.75 -0.09 -8.51
N VAL A 735 -32.03 0.41 -9.51
CA VAL A 735 -32.57 0.58 -10.87
C VAL A 735 -32.51 -0.69 -11.72
N VAL A 736 -31.71 -1.68 -11.32
CA VAL A 736 -31.52 -2.94 -12.06
C VAL A 736 -31.73 -4.19 -11.20
N ASP A 737 -32.05 -5.30 -11.88
CA ASP A 737 -32.10 -6.66 -11.35
C ASP A 737 -30.70 -7.30 -11.27
N LEU A 738 -30.63 -8.57 -10.85
CA LEU A 738 -29.37 -9.30 -10.70
C LEU A 738 -28.61 -9.51 -12.03
N LEU A 739 -29.28 -9.38 -13.18
CA LEU A 739 -28.71 -9.50 -14.52
C LEU A 739 -28.43 -8.13 -15.16
N GLY A 740 -28.57 -7.04 -14.40
CA GLY A 740 -28.38 -5.68 -14.89
C GLY A 740 -29.56 -5.13 -15.70
N ARG A 741 -30.71 -5.80 -15.72
CA ARG A 741 -31.92 -5.34 -16.45
C ARG A 741 -32.70 -4.32 -15.64
N PRO A 742 -33.32 -3.29 -16.26
CA PRO A 742 -34.15 -2.34 -15.53
C PRO A 742 -35.27 -3.01 -14.74
N ARG A 743 -35.46 -2.64 -13.46
CA ARG A 743 -36.53 -3.18 -12.58
C ARG A 743 -37.97 -2.90 -13.05
N THR A 744 -38.16 -2.16 -14.14
CA THR A 744 -39.48 -1.90 -14.73
C THR A 744 -39.41 -2.18 -16.22
N LEU A 745 -39.30 -3.46 -16.58
CA LEU A 745 -39.24 -3.91 -17.97
C LEU A 745 -40.64 -4.12 -18.56
N GLY A 746 -41.57 -4.63 -17.75
CA GLY A 746 -42.97 -4.85 -18.12
C GLY A 746 -43.92 -3.76 -17.61
N ALA A 747 -45.12 -4.16 -17.22
CA ALA A 747 -46.14 -3.27 -16.67
C ALA A 747 -45.83 -2.87 -15.21
N HIS A 748 -45.22 -3.77 -14.44
CA HIS A 748 -44.78 -3.58 -13.07
C HIS A 748 -43.49 -4.36 -12.83
N VAL A 749 -42.78 -4.06 -11.74
CA VAL A 749 -41.62 -4.83 -11.30
C VAL A 749 -41.97 -6.31 -11.08
N ASP A 750 -41.10 -7.22 -11.50
CA ASP A 750 -41.23 -8.63 -11.19
C ASP A 750 -40.88 -8.90 -9.72
N ARG A 751 -41.48 -9.94 -9.14
CA ARG A 751 -41.07 -10.37 -7.80
C ARG A 751 -39.77 -11.17 -7.91
N GLY A 752 -38.88 -10.95 -6.94
CA GLY A 752 -37.60 -11.63 -6.83
C GLY A 752 -36.44 -10.87 -7.46
N ALA A 753 -35.29 -11.55 -7.52
CA ALA A 753 -34.01 -11.00 -7.96
C ALA A 753 -33.92 -10.74 -9.47
N PHE A 754 -34.84 -11.28 -10.26
CA PHE A 754 -34.79 -11.27 -11.73
C PHE A 754 -36.04 -10.66 -12.34
N GLU A 755 -35.87 -9.89 -13.39
CA GLU A 755 -36.92 -9.44 -14.30
C GLU A 755 -37.01 -10.39 -15.51
N PHE A 756 -38.23 -10.79 -15.84
CA PHE A 756 -38.59 -11.59 -16.99
C PHE A 756 -38.78 -10.71 -18.22
N GLY A 757 -38.03 -11.01 -19.26
CA GLY A 757 -38.11 -10.32 -20.54
C GLY A 757 -36.75 -10.29 -21.21
N VAL A 758 -36.74 -9.92 -22.49
CA VAL A 758 -35.50 -9.76 -23.26
C VAL A 758 -34.96 -8.35 -23.08
N SER A 759 -33.75 -8.23 -22.53
CA SER A 759 -32.92 -7.04 -22.71
C SER A 759 -32.37 -7.01 -24.14
N VAL A 760 -32.25 -5.82 -24.73
CA VAL A 760 -31.58 -5.66 -26.03
C VAL A 760 -30.17 -6.24 -25.91
N GLY A 761 -29.82 -7.20 -26.77
CA GLY A 761 -28.51 -7.84 -26.83
C GLY A 761 -28.36 -9.15 -26.03
N ASP A 762 -29.20 -9.46 -25.04
CA ASP A 762 -29.09 -10.66 -24.20
C ASP A 762 -30.27 -11.61 -24.50
N LEU A 763 -30.04 -12.52 -25.46
CA LEU A 763 -31.11 -13.33 -26.05
C LEU A 763 -31.38 -14.63 -25.29
N ASP A 764 -30.37 -15.21 -24.62
CA ASP A 764 -30.55 -16.39 -23.77
C ASP A 764 -30.93 -16.04 -22.32
N GLN A 765 -30.96 -14.74 -22.03
CA GLN A 765 -31.39 -14.13 -20.80
C GLN A 765 -30.49 -14.47 -19.60
N ASP A 766 -29.19 -14.71 -19.81
CA ASP A 766 -28.20 -14.96 -18.77
C ASP A 766 -27.55 -13.70 -18.18
N GLY A 767 -27.96 -12.51 -18.66
CA GLY A 767 -27.47 -11.22 -18.19
C GLY A 767 -26.10 -10.84 -18.74
N ARG A 768 -25.53 -11.63 -19.65
CA ARG A 768 -24.26 -11.38 -20.31
C ARG A 768 -24.48 -11.33 -21.81
N PHE A 769 -23.70 -10.50 -22.50
CA PHE A 769 -23.58 -10.61 -23.95
C PHE A 769 -22.51 -11.66 -24.24
N GLY A 770 -22.91 -12.93 -24.35
CA GLY A 770 -22.00 -14.07 -24.34
C GLY A 770 -21.85 -14.79 -25.67
N ALA A 771 -21.31 -16.01 -25.61
CA ALA A 771 -21.09 -16.85 -26.79
C ALA A 771 -22.42 -17.27 -27.47
N ALA A 772 -23.52 -17.33 -26.71
CA ALA A 772 -24.85 -17.61 -27.23
C ALA A 772 -25.37 -16.43 -28.07
N GLU A 773 -25.18 -15.21 -27.58
CA GLU A 773 -25.56 -13.94 -28.22
C GLU A 773 -24.68 -13.69 -29.44
N LEU A 774 -23.36 -13.90 -29.33
CA LEU A 774 -22.41 -13.88 -30.46
C LEU A 774 -22.76 -14.92 -31.51
N GLY A 775 -23.21 -16.11 -31.10
CA GLY A 775 -23.70 -17.15 -31.99
C GLY A 775 -24.98 -16.75 -32.71
N ALA A 776 -25.95 -16.18 -31.99
CA ALA A 776 -27.21 -15.68 -32.53
C ALA A 776 -26.99 -14.46 -33.45
N LEU A 777 -26.11 -13.54 -33.06
CA LEU A 777 -25.62 -12.41 -33.86
C LEU A 777 -24.93 -12.91 -35.12
N ALA A 778 -24.07 -13.92 -35.05
CA ALA A 778 -23.42 -14.50 -36.22
C ALA A 778 -24.42 -15.17 -37.17
N VAL A 779 -25.44 -15.85 -36.65
CA VAL A 779 -26.56 -16.41 -37.43
C VAL A 779 -27.39 -15.29 -38.07
N CYS A 780 -27.63 -14.21 -37.33
CA CYS A 780 -28.37 -13.02 -37.74
C CYS A 780 -27.63 -12.20 -38.82
N MET A 781 -26.32 -12.01 -38.68
CA MET A 781 -25.41 -11.41 -39.68
C MET A 781 -25.12 -12.33 -40.87
N GLY A 782 -25.68 -13.55 -40.87
CA GLY A 782 -25.70 -14.44 -42.03
C GLY A 782 -24.57 -15.46 -42.12
N GLY A 783 -23.68 -15.55 -41.13
CA GLY A 783 -22.58 -16.53 -41.00
C GLY A 783 -21.61 -16.61 -42.19
N PRO A 784 -20.46 -17.32 -42.06
CA PRO A 784 -19.50 -17.49 -43.16
C PRO A 784 -19.98 -18.47 -44.25
N ASP A 785 -21.00 -19.29 -43.98
CA ASP A 785 -21.32 -20.47 -44.79
C ASP A 785 -22.85 -20.65 -44.93
N ARG A 786 -23.42 -20.17 -46.04
CA ARG A 786 -24.82 -20.44 -46.41
C ARG A 786 -24.93 -21.75 -47.20
N SER A 787 -25.62 -22.74 -46.62
CA SER A 787 -26.45 -23.70 -47.37
C SER A 787 -27.90 -23.18 -47.42
N PRO A 788 -28.60 -23.16 -48.58
CA PRO A 788 -29.80 -22.35 -48.79
C PRO A 788 -31.13 -22.98 -48.30
N VAL A 789 -31.14 -23.83 -47.26
CA VAL A 789 -32.33 -24.67 -46.95
C VAL A 789 -32.95 -24.47 -45.56
N ALA A 790 -32.37 -23.64 -44.68
CA ALA A 790 -33.01 -23.30 -43.40
C ALA A 790 -33.28 -21.79 -43.32
N ALA A 791 -34.54 -21.42 -43.05
CA ALA A 791 -34.87 -20.05 -42.68
C ALA A 791 -34.21 -19.72 -41.32
N PRO A 792 -33.63 -18.52 -41.13
CA PRO A 792 -33.08 -18.13 -39.84
C PRO A 792 -34.19 -18.14 -38.76
N PRO A 793 -33.85 -18.41 -37.49
CA PRO A 793 -34.82 -18.42 -36.40
C PRO A 793 -35.42 -17.05 -36.10
N TYR A 794 -34.80 -15.96 -36.58
CA TYR A 794 -35.24 -14.58 -36.38
C TYR A 794 -35.31 -13.80 -37.71
N SER A 795 -36.22 -12.84 -37.82
CA SER A 795 -36.36 -11.93 -38.95
C SER A 795 -35.35 -10.78 -38.90
N LEU A 796 -35.08 -10.13 -40.04
CA LEU A 796 -34.15 -8.99 -40.12
C LEU A 796 -34.58 -7.82 -39.22
N ALA A 797 -35.88 -7.61 -39.03
CA ALA A 797 -36.39 -6.54 -38.16
C ALA A 797 -36.20 -6.87 -36.67
N GLU A 798 -36.34 -8.14 -36.29
CA GLU A 798 -36.06 -8.61 -34.92
C GLU A 798 -34.56 -8.53 -34.60
N CYS A 799 -33.73 -8.87 -35.60
CA CYS A 799 -32.28 -8.72 -35.55
C CYS A 799 -31.83 -7.27 -35.30
N LEU A 800 -32.30 -6.32 -36.14
CA LEU A 800 -31.95 -4.90 -36.03
C LEU A 800 -32.39 -4.34 -34.67
N ALA A 801 -33.55 -4.73 -34.15
CA ALA A 801 -34.00 -4.24 -32.85
C ALA A 801 -33.24 -4.84 -31.65
N ALA A 802 -32.69 -6.05 -31.79
CA ALA A 802 -32.04 -6.77 -30.70
C ALA A 802 -30.53 -6.51 -30.59
N PHE A 803 -29.87 -6.02 -31.64
CA PHE A 803 -28.40 -5.93 -31.71
C PHE A 803 -27.84 -4.58 -32.19
N ASP A 804 -28.70 -3.59 -32.45
CA ASP A 804 -28.34 -2.19 -32.75
C ASP A 804 -28.07 -1.45 -31.42
N LEU A 805 -26.86 -1.63 -30.88
CA LEU A 805 -26.43 -1.16 -29.57
C LEU A 805 -26.23 0.37 -29.54
N ASP A 806 -25.98 1.01 -30.68
CA ASP A 806 -25.89 2.47 -30.78
C ASP A 806 -27.17 3.16 -31.31
N SER A 807 -28.21 2.36 -31.58
CA SER A 807 -29.56 2.79 -32.01
C SER A 807 -29.56 3.60 -33.32
N ASP A 808 -28.62 3.34 -34.22
CA ASP A 808 -28.48 4.05 -35.49
C ASP A 808 -29.24 3.39 -36.67
N GLY A 809 -29.84 2.23 -36.42
CA GLY A 809 -30.76 1.53 -37.33
C GLY A 809 -30.08 0.49 -38.23
N ASP A 810 -28.81 0.16 -38.01
CA ASP A 810 -28.14 -0.97 -38.62
C ASP A 810 -27.36 -1.84 -37.60
N ILE A 811 -26.69 -2.91 -38.06
CA ILE A 811 -25.80 -3.74 -37.25
C ILE A 811 -24.44 -3.67 -37.92
N ASP A 812 -23.51 -2.89 -37.37
CA ASP A 812 -22.19 -2.61 -37.92
C ASP A 812 -21.03 -2.82 -36.92
N ALA A 813 -19.82 -2.42 -37.32
CA ALA A 813 -18.64 -2.59 -36.49
C ALA A 813 -18.66 -1.75 -35.20
N ARG A 814 -19.54 -0.76 -35.09
CA ARG A 814 -19.73 0.07 -33.89
C ARG A 814 -20.52 -0.65 -32.82
N ASP A 815 -21.51 -1.46 -33.19
CA ASP A 815 -22.17 -2.38 -32.27
C ASP A 815 -21.16 -3.39 -31.71
N VAL A 816 -20.32 -3.95 -32.59
CA VAL A 816 -19.26 -4.89 -32.18
C VAL A 816 -18.15 -4.20 -31.38
N ALA A 817 -17.84 -2.93 -31.65
CA ALA A 817 -16.86 -2.16 -30.86
C ALA A 817 -17.40 -1.76 -29.48
N GLY A 818 -18.72 -1.66 -29.31
CA GLY A 818 -19.39 -1.55 -28.02
C GLY A 818 -19.15 -2.79 -27.15
N LEU A 819 -19.04 -3.97 -27.76
CA LEU A 819 -18.77 -5.25 -27.06
C LEU A 819 -17.34 -5.35 -26.49
N GLN A 820 -16.36 -4.67 -27.06
CA GLN A 820 -14.96 -4.70 -26.58
C GLN A 820 -14.69 -3.80 -25.36
N ARG A 821 -15.73 -3.15 -24.82
CA ARG A 821 -15.66 -2.28 -23.63
C ARG A 821 -16.50 -2.79 -22.47
N LEU A 822 -17.09 -3.97 -22.60
CA LEU A 822 -17.73 -4.68 -21.50
C LEU A 822 -16.72 -5.71 -20.97
N PRO A 823 -16.58 -5.84 -19.64
CA PRO A 823 -15.54 -6.66 -19.00
C PRO A 823 -15.59 -8.13 -19.41
#